data_AF-A0A6J4YMW6-F1
#
_entry.id   AF-A0A6J4YMW6-F1
#
_cell.length_a   1.000
_cell.length_b   1.000
_cell.length_c   1.000
_cell.angle_alpha   90.00
_cell.angle_beta   90.00
_cell.angle_gamma   90.00
#
_symmetry.space_group_name_H-M   'P 1'
#
loop_
_entity.id
_entity.type
_entity.pdbx_description
1 polymer ?
#
loop_
_entity_poly.entity_id
_entity_poly.type
_entity_poly.pdbx_seq_one_letter_code
_entity_poly.pdbx_strand_id
1 'polypeptide(L)'
;MNEHQNEALQPTPATHALFSDSAVRFLAAYRVWIVAAVWLAVRGYTIWGLSPNYSIESYLKLAGDWLDGYLPYADFAVEYPPGALLLFSLPRIFTEAPILYGYFFAGIMLVVDLGILLIFWRIPARVRAGAFQTDMGRRCDSAVLCLTYILFTAVFGRLLFQHYDLLVGLILVILIYFALRKKKLLVDVLLAIGIWLNLIVLIWLPLLWWYGFISREQSNGALSELKISGFLRNLLSRAAVLVGGLAVLYLPFFFLSGEPLSYILQFHMERGIQLDSTAAGLLMAGAQLFNFELATDFTHRAIHLSGELSRQGALVCGILSIVVFVILTGYLAHTMRRQRDTSATGGLRLIKGLLVTSLALLVTSKIFLPQYLLWVCPLAALLAHHQNPRISRIGWQLFAVNLISVVIFYFFYPDLIELQVMPGILLLVRVILLVWLVIALLLPDTAAAAQQEAHTHSSVRLKSKYLVYVPLVLLFVWGTTGAFRPIRNADIWMHLRVADDIVASGEIPRVDQYSAVAAGRPHLSHEWLSALIFRGVYQLGGGQALSVLRATMILAMLLLLWFSLTKRARSFILTAPLLALAAYIILERVFVRPHVFTLLFLCIWVFSLEHWRRKRRLRYLIILIPLQVLWANLHGGYIISLVIGAMLTGTAALLTLFPSLSKNESYGWSDVARLGGLTAACLAASLINPHGVQLIKFSLTTSLASDYIKQFVYEWGSPLADNYRQRAYGFDVVLTLFVLMWVGLILNIKRRPLLDAIVALLATLITFQAIRFVSFIGILGFPIMVRSWLAVADAQAKPLLLKRRPYFETALILLILASTIIYGYPYDKSTHRRIGWGFGGRLPIKTVDFLVDQDIKGIMFNDYVDGAYLLHHLSPEIRPVMDSRIDVYGSELTHEYFSCRDDPLKFFQYLNKYNVSLILLMQTEKNIPVIQLLSRLPASELLLRADDRFLFSYERELLPPQISQQLKP
;
A
#
# COMPACT_ATOMS: atom_id res chain seq x y z
N MET A 1 -67.80 15.84 -15.74
CA MET A 1 -66.79 15.04 -16.46
C MET A 1 -65.52 15.87 -16.55
N ASN A 2 -64.51 15.55 -15.73
CA ASN A 2 -63.07 15.76 -15.96
C ASN A 2 -62.32 15.61 -14.62
N GLU A 3 -62.05 14.35 -14.27
CA GLU A 3 -60.99 13.99 -13.34
C GLU A 3 -59.65 14.12 -14.06
N HIS A 4 -58.89 15.17 -13.77
CA HIS A 4 -57.45 15.15 -14.00
C HIS A 4 -56.78 14.63 -12.73
N GLN A 5 -56.40 13.36 -12.76
CA GLN A 5 -55.51 12.73 -11.79
C GLN A 5 -54.17 13.48 -11.79
N ASN A 6 -53.92 14.20 -10.70
CA ASN A 6 -52.58 14.60 -10.27
C ASN A 6 -51.84 13.31 -9.85
N GLU A 7 -51.16 12.65 -10.79
CA GLU A 7 -50.10 11.70 -10.46
C GLU A 7 -48.94 12.49 -9.82
N ALA A 8 -48.98 12.61 -8.50
CA ALA A 8 -47.84 13.05 -7.73
C ALA A 8 -46.66 12.09 -8.01
N LEU A 9 -45.64 12.58 -8.73
CA LEU A 9 -44.34 11.95 -8.88
C LEU A 9 -43.81 11.54 -7.50
N GLN A 10 -43.97 10.28 -7.14
CA GLN A 10 -43.44 9.71 -5.90
C GLN A 10 -41.91 9.56 -6.01
N PRO A 11 -41.15 9.84 -4.95
CA PRO A 11 -39.70 9.81 -5.00
C PRO A 11 -39.17 8.38 -5.18
N THR A 12 -38.44 8.14 -6.27
CA THR A 12 -37.70 6.90 -6.52
C THR A 12 -36.63 6.66 -5.44
N PRO A 13 -36.45 5.44 -4.91
CA PRO A 13 -35.38 5.11 -3.96
C PRO A 13 -33.97 5.50 -4.44
N ALA A 14 -33.14 6.00 -3.52
CA ALA A 14 -31.78 6.45 -3.79
C ALA A 14 -30.84 5.40 -4.44
N THR A 15 -31.08 4.10 -4.26
CA THR A 15 -30.29 3.04 -4.91
C THR A 15 -30.74 2.74 -6.34
N HIS A 16 -32.02 2.88 -6.68
CA HIS A 16 -32.45 2.93 -8.09
C HIS A 16 -31.92 4.17 -8.80
N ALA A 17 -31.59 5.20 -8.02
CA ALA A 17 -30.89 6.35 -8.56
C ALA A 17 -29.45 5.96 -8.97
N LEU A 18 -28.68 5.21 -8.18
CA LEU A 18 -27.23 5.01 -8.41
C LEU A 18 -26.87 4.07 -9.58
N PHE A 19 -27.77 3.18 -9.99
CA PHE A 19 -27.49 2.13 -10.98
C PHE A 19 -28.54 2.15 -12.11
N SER A 20 -28.12 1.85 -13.34
CA SER A 20 -29.09 1.60 -14.42
C SER A 20 -29.98 0.41 -14.09
N ASP A 21 -31.20 0.34 -14.60
CA ASP A 21 -32.10 -0.79 -14.33
C ASP A 21 -31.47 -2.15 -14.71
N SER A 22 -30.64 -2.17 -15.74
CA SER A 22 -29.87 -3.35 -16.13
C SER A 22 -28.83 -3.76 -15.08
N ALA A 23 -28.13 -2.78 -14.46
CA ALA A 23 -27.17 -3.01 -13.40
C ALA A 23 -27.85 -3.41 -12.09
N VAL A 24 -29.01 -2.82 -11.75
CA VAL A 24 -29.84 -3.24 -10.61
C VAL A 24 -30.27 -4.69 -10.77
N ARG A 25 -30.76 -5.08 -11.96
CA ARG A 25 -31.13 -6.47 -12.26
C ARG A 25 -29.93 -7.42 -12.14
N PHE A 26 -28.80 -7.06 -12.73
CA PHE A 26 -27.58 -7.88 -12.68
C PHE A 26 -27.07 -8.05 -11.24
N LEU A 27 -26.91 -6.95 -10.50
CA LEU A 27 -26.44 -7.00 -9.12
C LEU A 27 -27.43 -7.77 -8.23
N ALA A 28 -28.73 -7.56 -8.40
CA ALA A 28 -29.75 -8.28 -7.63
C ALA A 28 -29.76 -9.80 -7.93
N ALA A 29 -29.55 -10.20 -9.19
CA ALA A 29 -29.51 -11.61 -9.61
C ALA A 29 -28.25 -12.32 -9.11
N TYR A 30 -27.08 -11.68 -9.21
CA TYR A 30 -25.79 -12.29 -8.89
C TYR A 30 -25.19 -11.84 -7.54
N ARG A 31 -25.97 -11.15 -6.69
CA ARG A 31 -25.50 -10.53 -5.44
C ARG A 31 -24.64 -11.42 -4.56
N VAL A 32 -25.02 -12.69 -4.40
CA VAL A 32 -24.34 -13.63 -3.50
C VAL A 32 -22.94 -13.90 -4.06
N TRP A 33 -22.86 -14.24 -5.34
CA TRP A 33 -21.60 -14.51 -6.03
C TRP A 33 -20.69 -13.29 -6.09
N ILE A 34 -21.23 -12.10 -6.39
CA ILE A 34 -20.44 -10.86 -6.48
C ILE A 34 -19.87 -10.50 -5.11
N VAL A 35 -20.71 -10.47 -4.07
CA VAL A 35 -20.25 -10.14 -2.71
C VAL A 35 -19.27 -11.20 -2.21
N ALA A 36 -19.54 -12.50 -2.41
CA ALA A 36 -18.64 -13.57 -2.00
C ALA A 36 -17.29 -13.51 -2.74
N ALA A 37 -17.28 -13.27 -4.05
CA ALA A 37 -16.05 -13.17 -4.82
C ALA A 37 -15.20 -11.96 -4.39
N VAL A 38 -15.82 -10.78 -4.23
CA VAL A 38 -15.11 -9.58 -3.76
C VAL A 38 -14.60 -9.78 -2.33
N TRP A 39 -15.42 -10.36 -1.45
CA TRP A 39 -15.05 -10.66 -0.07
C TRP A 39 -13.87 -11.64 0.00
N LEU A 40 -13.94 -12.78 -0.69
CA LEU A 40 -12.86 -13.77 -0.72
C LEU A 40 -11.57 -13.18 -1.31
N ALA A 41 -11.65 -12.37 -2.36
CA ALA A 41 -10.49 -11.74 -2.96
C ALA A 41 -9.82 -10.75 -1.98
N VAL A 42 -10.60 -9.85 -1.37
CA VAL A 42 -10.10 -8.84 -0.44
C VAL A 42 -9.59 -9.48 0.85
N ARG A 43 -10.32 -10.43 1.44
CA ARG A 43 -9.93 -11.08 2.70
C ARG A 43 -8.81 -12.09 2.50
N GLY A 44 -8.82 -12.83 1.41
CA GLY A 44 -7.73 -13.72 1.03
C GLY A 44 -6.42 -12.96 0.92
N TYR A 45 -6.41 -11.80 0.25
CA TYR A 45 -5.24 -10.91 0.23
C TYR A 45 -4.82 -10.44 1.63
N THR A 46 -5.79 -10.10 2.48
CA THR A 46 -5.53 -9.58 3.82
C THR A 46 -4.91 -10.64 4.75
N ILE A 47 -5.31 -11.91 4.61
CA ILE A 47 -4.82 -13.05 5.41
C ILE A 47 -3.53 -13.62 4.81
N TRP A 48 -3.29 -13.44 3.51
CA TRP A 48 -2.13 -14.02 2.85
C TRP A 48 -0.82 -13.41 3.39
N GLY A 49 0.09 -14.28 3.84
CA GLY A 49 1.36 -13.87 4.44
C GLY A 49 1.19 -13.18 5.78
N LEU A 50 0.12 -13.49 6.53
CA LEU A 50 -0.07 -13.03 7.90
C LEU A 50 1.12 -13.45 8.76
N SER A 51 1.73 -12.48 9.43
CA SER A 51 2.75 -12.71 10.45
C SER A 51 2.14 -12.42 11.82
N PRO A 52 2.48 -13.21 12.86
CA PRO A 52 2.10 -12.89 14.23
C PRO A 52 2.55 -11.47 14.57
N ASN A 53 1.66 -10.71 15.18
CA ASN A 53 2.01 -9.46 15.83
C ASN A 53 2.02 -9.68 17.35
N TYR A 54 2.43 -8.66 18.08
CA TYR A 54 2.45 -8.69 19.55
C TYR A 54 1.12 -9.13 20.18
N SER A 55 -0.02 -8.75 19.60
CA SER A 55 -1.34 -9.15 20.10
C SER A 55 -1.62 -10.63 19.91
N ILE A 56 -1.32 -11.18 18.74
CA ILE A 56 -1.47 -12.63 18.46
C ILE A 56 -0.58 -13.45 19.40
N GLU A 57 0.66 -13.02 19.62
CA GLU A 57 1.56 -13.67 20.58
C GLU A 57 1.05 -13.57 22.02
N SER A 58 0.47 -12.42 22.39
CA SER A 58 -0.16 -12.23 23.69
C SER A 58 -1.38 -13.12 23.88
N TYR A 59 -2.23 -13.29 22.86
CA TYR A 59 -3.39 -14.18 22.91
C TYR A 59 -2.96 -15.64 23.02
N LEU A 60 -1.95 -16.04 22.25
CA LEU A 60 -1.36 -17.37 22.33
C LEU A 60 -0.84 -17.65 23.75
N LYS A 61 -0.13 -16.69 24.35
CA LYS A 61 0.39 -16.84 25.71
C LYS A 61 -0.74 -17.00 26.73
N LEU A 62 -1.72 -16.09 26.74
CA LEU A 62 -2.86 -16.15 27.67
C LEU A 62 -3.65 -17.47 27.53
N ALA A 63 -3.79 -17.94 26.30
CA ALA A 63 -4.45 -19.21 26.01
C ALA A 63 -3.62 -20.41 26.47
N GLY A 64 -2.30 -20.35 26.31
CA GLY A 64 -1.35 -21.35 26.81
C GLY A 64 -1.41 -21.44 28.33
N ASP A 65 -1.18 -20.33 29.02
CA ASP A 65 -1.22 -20.26 30.49
C ASP A 65 -2.52 -20.88 31.03
N TRP A 66 -3.68 -20.56 30.43
CA TRP A 66 -4.95 -21.16 30.87
C TRP A 66 -5.06 -22.67 30.60
N LEU A 67 -4.67 -23.12 29.40
CA LEU A 67 -4.78 -24.54 29.02
C LEU A 67 -3.73 -25.42 29.70
N ASP A 68 -2.62 -24.83 30.13
CA ASP A 68 -1.55 -25.50 30.90
C ASP A 68 -1.92 -25.65 32.39
N GLY A 69 -3.11 -25.17 32.80
CA GLY A 69 -3.69 -25.40 34.12
C GLY A 69 -3.61 -24.21 35.08
N TYR A 70 -3.04 -23.08 34.66
CA TYR A 70 -3.04 -21.86 35.48
C TYR A 70 -4.41 -21.20 35.48
N LEU A 71 -4.83 -20.69 36.63
CA LEU A 71 -6.11 -20.03 36.83
C LEU A 71 -6.03 -18.55 36.40
N PRO A 72 -6.85 -18.11 35.42
CA PRO A 72 -6.91 -16.71 35.02
C PRO A 72 -7.29 -15.82 36.20
N TYR A 73 -6.71 -14.62 36.28
CA TYR A 73 -6.92 -13.62 37.34
C TYR A 73 -6.33 -13.97 38.72
N ALA A 74 -5.97 -15.24 38.97
CA ALA A 74 -5.28 -15.67 40.18
C ALA A 74 -3.79 -15.88 39.93
N ASP A 75 -3.46 -16.78 39.00
CA ASP A 75 -2.08 -17.18 38.70
C ASP A 75 -1.42 -16.28 37.67
N PHE A 76 -2.22 -15.67 36.78
CA PHE A 76 -1.75 -14.72 35.79
C PHE A 76 -2.76 -13.61 35.49
N ALA A 77 -2.21 -12.43 35.18
CA ALA A 77 -2.99 -11.23 34.90
C ALA A 77 -3.64 -11.24 33.51
N VAL A 78 -4.96 -11.01 33.47
CA VAL A 78 -5.74 -10.91 32.24
C VAL A 78 -6.45 -9.55 32.18
N GLU A 79 -6.16 -8.76 31.15
CA GLU A 79 -6.72 -7.42 30.94
C GLU A 79 -8.14 -7.41 30.33
N TYR A 80 -8.61 -8.58 29.88
CA TYR A 80 -9.89 -8.78 29.22
C TYR A 80 -10.89 -9.48 30.13
N PRO A 81 -12.21 -9.32 29.87
CA PRO A 81 -13.25 -10.18 30.43
C PRO A 81 -13.02 -11.68 30.16
N PRO A 82 -13.54 -12.59 31.02
CA PRO A 82 -13.26 -14.02 30.91
C PRO A 82 -13.70 -14.64 29.59
N GLY A 83 -14.76 -14.12 28.96
CA GLY A 83 -15.23 -14.62 27.67
C GLY A 83 -14.21 -14.45 26.54
N ALA A 84 -13.31 -13.48 26.62
CA ALA A 84 -12.26 -13.29 25.62
C ALA A 84 -11.26 -14.46 25.60
N LEU A 85 -10.98 -15.07 26.77
CA LEU A 85 -10.05 -16.19 26.87
C LEU A 85 -10.53 -17.41 26.10
N LEU A 86 -11.86 -17.65 26.03
CA LEU A 86 -12.41 -18.74 25.23
C LEU A 86 -12.14 -18.55 23.74
N LEU A 87 -12.18 -17.30 23.27
CA LEU A 87 -11.86 -16.99 21.88
C LEU A 87 -10.37 -17.23 21.60
N PHE A 88 -9.50 -16.89 22.56
CA PHE A 88 -8.05 -17.05 22.44
C PHE A 88 -7.62 -18.51 22.55
N SER A 89 -8.33 -19.34 23.31
CA SER A 89 -8.02 -20.76 23.49
C SER A 89 -8.40 -21.63 22.29
N LEU A 90 -9.43 -21.25 21.53
CA LEU A 90 -9.88 -22.03 20.36
C LEU A 90 -8.75 -22.32 19.35
N PRO A 91 -7.94 -21.34 18.89
CA PRO A 91 -6.80 -21.64 18.02
C PRO A 91 -5.68 -22.44 18.71
N ARG A 92 -5.46 -22.23 20.02
CA ARG A 92 -4.39 -22.88 20.82
C ARG A 92 -4.57 -24.39 20.95
N ILE A 93 -5.81 -24.89 20.87
CA ILE A 93 -6.13 -26.32 20.84
C ILE A 93 -5.45 -27.03 19.65
N PHE A 94 -5.30 -26.34 18.52
CA PHE A 94 -4.77 -26.92 17.29
C PHE A 94 -3.26 -26.75 17.14
N THR A 95 -2.65 -25.75 17.78
CA THR A 95 -1.24 -25.44 17.57
C THR A 95 -0.63 -24.55 18.65
N GLU A 96 0.66 -24.76 18.89
CA GLU A 96 1.53 -23.91 19.71
C GLU A 96 2.40 -22.97 18.88
N ALA A 97 2.48 -23.20 17.56
CA ALA A 97 3.31 -22.40 16.68
C ALA A 97 2.64 -21.03 16.45
N PRO A 98 3.30 -19.90 16.77
CA PRO A 98 2.69 -18.56 16.68
C PRO A 98 2.11 -18.24 15.30
N ILE A 99 2.80 -18.65 14.24
CA ILE A 99 2.37 -18.42 12.85
C ILE A 99 1.06 -19.17 12.56
N LEU A 100 1.00 -20.47 12.89
CA LEU A 100 -0.21 -21.28 12.66
C LEU A 100 -1.36 -20.79 13.55
N TYR A 101 -1.08 -20.43 14.81
CA TYR A 101 -2.06 -19.84 15.72
C TYR A 101 -2.68 -18.58 15.11
N GLY A 102 -1.84 -17.69 14.54
CA GLY A 102 -2.29 -16.50 13.82
C GLY A 102 -3.24 -16.80 12.66
N TYR A 103 -2.98 -17.84 11.87
CA TYR A 103 -3.87 -18.26 10.79
C TYR A 103 -5.20 -18.83 11.30
N PHE A 104 -5.19 -19.67 12.34
CA PHE A 104 -6.43 -20.19 12.94
C PHE A 104 -7.26 -19.06 13.54
N PHE A 105 -6.63 -18.13 14.26
CA PHE A 105 -7.30 -16.94 14.80
C PHE A 105 -7.91 -16.07 13.69
N ALA A 106 -7.15 -15.82 12.62
CA ALA A 106 -7.65 -15.11 11.44
C ALA A 106 -8.85 -15.84 10.80
N GLY A 107 -8.84 -17.17 10.79
CA GLY A 107 -9.97 -18.00 10.35
C GLY A 107 -11.24 -17.77 11.17
N ILE A 108 -11.12 -17.70 12.51
CA ILE A 108 -12.26 -17.36 13.38
C ILE A 108 -12.78 -15.95 13.06
N MET A 109 -11.89 -14.98 12.93
CA MET A 109 -12.27 -13.61 12.57
C MET A 109 -12.90 -13.52 11.17
N LEU A 110 -12.49 -14.37 10.22
CA LEU A 110 -13.12 -14.47 8.91
C LEU A 110 -14.58 -14.96 9.02
N VAL A 111 -14.86 -15.91 9.90
CA VAL A 111 -16.24 -16.35 10.19
C VAL A 111 -17.05 -15.23 10.84
N VAL A 112 -16.46 -14.45 11.74
CA VAL A 112 -17.09 -13.26 12.34
C VAL A 112 -17.43 -12.22 11.27
N ASP A 113 -16.50 -11.93 10.35
CA ASP A 113 -16.72 -11.01 9.23
C ASP A 113 -17.87 -11.47 8.32
N LEU A 114 -17.92 -12.76 8.01
CA LEU A 114 -19.02 -13.38 7.26
C LEU A 114 -20.36 -13.23 8.00
N GLY A 115 -20.37 -13.39 9.33
CA GLY A 115 -21.54 -13.17 10.17
C GLY A 115 -22.12 -11.76 10.01
N ILE A 116 -21.27 -10.73 9.96
CA ILE A 116 -21.69 -9.33 9.73
C ILE A 116 -22.39 -9.21 8.37
N LEU A 117 -21.78 -9.76 7.32
CA LEU A 117 -22.36 -9.76 5.98
C LEU A 117 -23.73 -10.43 5.95
N LEU A 118 -23.88 -11.61 6.56
CA LEU A 118 -25.14 -12.35 6.60
C LEU A 118 -26.27 -11.57 7.28
N ILE A 119 -25.95 -10.78 8.33
CA ILE A 119 -26.95 -9.93 8.98
C ILE A 119 -27.26 -8.69 8.14
N PHE A 120 -26.28 -8.15 7.40
CA PHE A 120 -26.47 -7.03 6.47
C PHE A 120 -27.45 -7.36 5.33
N TRP A 121 -27.65 -8.64 5.01
CA TRP A 121 -28.74 -9.06 4.12
C TRP A 121 -30.14 -8.83 4.70
N ARG A 122 -30.28 -8.71 6.02
CA ARG A 122 -31.58 -8.70 6.72
C ARG A 122 -31.92 -7.38 7.42
N ILE A 123 -30.97 -6.46 7.53
CA ILE A 123 -31.12 -5.15 8.21
C ILE A 123 -31.74 -4.04 7.33
N PRO A 124 -31.31 -3.81 6.07
CA PRO A 124 -31.64 -2.60 5.30
C PRO A 124 -33.15 -2.33 5.16
N ALA A 125 -33.92 -3.39 4.92
CA ALA A 125 -35.38 -3.30 4.76
C ALA A 125 -36.10 -2.74 5.99
N ARG A 126 -35.48 -2.79 7.18
CA ARG A 126 -36.05 -2.26 8.43
C ARG A 126 -35.48 -0.90 8.84
N VAL A 127 -34.24 -0.60 8.46
CA VAL A 127 -33.62 0.71 8.74
C VAL A 127 -34.13 1.78 7.79
N ARG A 128 -34.51 1.41 6.56
CA ARG A 128 -34.90 2.34 5.48
C ARG A 128 -36.35 2.13 5.02
N ALA A 129 -37.24 1.78 5.95
CA ALA A 129 -38.63 1.44 5.63
C ALA A 129 -39.33 2.60 4.88
N GLY A 130 -39.95 2.28 3.74
CA GLY A 130 -40.59 3.24 2.83
C GLY A 130 -39.88 3.48 1.50
N ALA A 131 -38.60 3.07 1.36
CA ALA A 131 -37.83 3.35 0.14
C ALA A 131 -38.10 2.36 -1.02
N PHE A 132 -38.47 1.11 -0.76
CA PHE A 132 -38.42 0.04 -1.76
C PHE A 132 -39.76 -0.64 -2.00
N GLN A 133 -40.37 -0.34 -3.15
CA GLN A 133 -41.61 -0.95 -3.63
C GLN A 133 -41.39 -2.37 -4.22
N THR A 134 -40.18 -2.76 -4.60
CA THR A 134 -39.88 -4.07 -5.24
C THR A 134 -38.88 -4.92 -4.44
N ASP A 135 -39.04 -6.26 -4.49
CA ASP A 135 -38.07 -7.20 -3.90
C ASP A 135 -36.67 -6.98 -4.49
N MET A 136 -36.59 -6.77 -5.80
CA MET A 136 -35.34 -6.53 -6.54
C MET A 136 -34.52 -5.34 -6.02
N GLY A 137 -35.17 -4.20 -5.73
CA GLY A 137 -34.50 -3.04 -5.16
C GLY A 137 -33.91 -3.32 -3.77
N ARG A 138 -34.59 -4.12 -2.95
CA ARG A 138 -34.07 -4.58 -1.64
C ARG A 138 -32.85 -5.46 -1.81
N ARG A 139 -32.88 -6.38 -2.78
CA ARG A 139 -31.75 -7.28 -3.08
C ARG A 139 -30.50 -6.52 -3.47
N CYS A 140 -30.66 -5.47 -4.28
CA CYS A 140 -29.59 -4.59 -4.73
C CYS A 140 -29.01 -3.78 -3.55
N ASP A 141 -29.85 -3.19 -2.70
CA ASP A 141 -29.40 -2.38 -1.56
C ASP A 141 -28.56 -3.18 -0.56
N SER A 142 -28.98 -4.40 -0.24
CA SER A 142 -28.19 -5.30 0.62
C SER A 142 -26.81 -5.61 0.02
N ALA A 143 -26.74 -5.86 -1.29
CA ALA A 143 -25.46 -6.12 -1.96
C ALA A 143 -24.53 -4.90 -1.90
N VAL A 144 -25.06 -3.70 -2.16
CA VAL A 144 -24.30 -2.44 -2.08
C VAL A 144 -23.81 -2.18 -0.65
N LEU A 145 -24.64 -2.43 0.36
CA LEU A 145 -24.23 -2.31 1.76
C LEU A 145 -23.06 -3.26 2.10
N CYS A 146 -23.16 -4.53 1.72
CA CYS A 146 -22.09 -5.52 1.93
C CYS A 146 -20.78 -5.08 1.24
N LEU A 147 -20.84 -4.67 -0.03
CA LEU A 147 -19.66 -4.20 -0.77
C LEU A 147 -19.04 -2.94 -0.13
N THR A 148 -19.87 -2.04 0.38
CA THR A 148 -19.42 -0.82 1.07
C THR A 148 -18.73 -1.14 2.38
N TYR A 149 -19.27 -2.09 3.14
CA TYR A 149 -18.63 -2.57 4.36
C TYR A 149 -17.29 -3.26 4.10
N ILE A 150 -17.21 -4.11 3.06
CA ILE A 150 -15.96 -4.74 2.63
C ILE A 150 -14.92 -3.65 2.31
N LEU A 151 -15.31 -2.62 1.55
CA LEU A 151 -14.45 -1.47 1.25
C LEU A 151 -14.01 -0.74 2.53
N PHE A 152 -14.94 -0.45 3.44
CA PHE A 152 -14.66 0.33 4.66
C PHE A 152 -13.72 -0.38 5.63
N THR A 153 -13.72 -1.71 5.60
CA THR A 153 -12.86 -2.54 6.44
C THR A 153 -11.58 -2.98 5.73
N ALA A 154 -11.53 -2.96 4.39
CA ALA A 154 -10.34 -3.31 3.62
C ALA A 154 -9.12 -2.43 3.95
N VAL A 155 -9.36 -1.16 4.28
CA VAL A 155 -8.28 -0.21 4.61
C VAL A 155 -7.46 -0.62 5.82
N PHE A 156 -8.03 -1.38 6.76
CA PHE A 156 -7.33 -1.85 7.96
C PHE A 156 -6.25 -2.89 7.66
N GLY A 157 -6.30 -3.53 6.49
CA GLY A 157 -5.35 -4.58 6.13
C GLY A 157 -5.32 -5.67 7.20
N ARG A 158 -4.12 -6.11 7.58
CA ARG A 158 -3.89 -7.26 8.48
C ARG A 158 -4.47 -7.04 9.89
N LEU A 159 -4.54 -5.79 10.35
CA LEU A 159 -5.17 -5.44 11.63
C LEU A 159 -6.59 -5.99 11.78
N LEU A 160 -7.32 -6.14 10.67
CA LEU A 160 -8.68 -6.70 10.67
C LEU A 160 -8.73 -8.12 11.25
N PHE A 161 -7.66 -8.91 11.08
CA PHE A 161 -7.58 -10.31 11.47
C PHE A 161 -6.54 -10.58 12.56
N GLN A 162 -5.84 -9.56 13.05
CA GLN A 162 -4.86 -9.66 14.13
C GLN A 162 -5.43 -9.25 15.50
N HIS A 163 -6.65 -8.72 15.52
CA HIS A 163 -7.37 -8.33 16.74
C HIS A 163 -8.79 -8.90 16.73
N TYR A 164 -9.33 -9.16 17.92
CA TYR A 164 -10.70 -9.67 18.04
C TYR A 164 -11.79 -8.58 18.00
N ASP A 165 -11.40 -7.32 17.78
CA ASP A 165 -12.30 -6.16 17.71
C ASP A 165 -13.42 -6.30 16.67
N LEU A 166 -13.23 -7.14 15.65
CA LEU A 166 -14.26 -7.45 14.66
C LEU A 166 -15.49 -8.12 15.29
N LEU A 167 -15.30 -8.89 16.36
CA LEU A 167 -16.37 -9.53 17.13
C LEU A 167 -17.29 -8.50 17.79
N VAL A 168 -16.72 -7.38 18.27
CA VAL A 168 -17.49 -6.25 18.82
C VAL A 168 -18.40 -5.65 17.75
N GLY A 169 -17.90 -5.51 16.51
CA GLY A 169 -18.71 -5.10 15.37
C GLY A 169 -19.86 -6.06 15.06
N LEU A 170 -19.64 -7.38 15.13
CA LEU A 170 -20.69 -8.38 14.95
C LEU A 170 -21.76 -8.28 16.04
N ILE A 171 -21.36 -8.20 17.31
CA ILE A 171 -22.29 -8.05 18.45
C ILE A 171 -23.17 -6.81 18.25
N LEU A 172 -22.58 -5.67 17.88
CA LEU A 172 -23.33 -4.44 17.62
C LEU A 172 -24.41 -4.61 16.56
N VAL A 173 -24.06 -5.25 15.44
CA VAL A 173 -24.97 -5.47 14.32
C VAL A 173 -26.11 -6.43 14.70
N ILE A 174 -25.82 -7.48 15.49
CA ILE A 174 -26.83 -8.40 16.03
C ILE A 174 -27.77 -7.67 17.01
N LEU A 175 -27.22 -6.87 17.93
CA LEU A 175 -28.00 -6.08 18.89
C LEU A 175 -28.96 -5.13 18.17
N ILE A 176 -28.48 -4.41 17.15
CA ILE A 176 -29.32 -3.54 16.32
C ILE A 176 -30.41 -4.37 15.64
N TYR A 177 -30.08 -5.50 15.04
CA TYR A 177 -31.05 -6.34 14.34
C TYR A 177 -32.20 -6.80 15.27
N PHE A 178 -31.91 -7.25 16.49
CA PHE A 178 -32.94 -7.67 17.44
C PHE A 178 -33.67 -6.50 18.10
N ALA A 179 -32.99 -5.37 18.35
CA ALA A 179 -33.62 -4.14 18.84
C ALA A 179 -34.67 -3.64 17.84
N LEU A 180 -34.35 -3.60 16.54
CA LEU A 180 -35.28 -3.24 15.47
C LEU A 180 -36.46 -4.24 15.34
N ARG A 181 -36.28 -5.49 15.78
CA ARG A 181 -37.34 -6.51 15.87
C ARG A 181 -38.11 -6.49 17.20
N LYS A 182 -37.81 -5.54 18.08
CA LYS A 182 -38.42 -5.39 19.41
C LYS A 182 -38.25 -6.64 20.31
N LYS A 183 -37.19 -7.44 20.09
CA LYS A 183 -36.91 -8.67 20.87
C LYS A 183 -36.04 -8.36 22.10
N LYS A 184 -36.64 -7.74 23.12
CA LYS A 184 -35.93 -7.20 24.30
C LYS A 184 -35.12 -8.23 25.08
N LEU A 185 -35.69 -9.40 25.36
CA LEU A 185 -35.01 -10.48 26.08
C LEU A 185 -33.71 -10.89 25.38
N LEU A 186 -33.77 -11.08 24.05
CA LEU A 186 -32.58 -11.41 23.26
C LEU A 186 -31.55 -10.28 23.29
N VAL A 187 -31.98 -9.01 23.24
CA VAL A 187 -31.06 -7.87 23.38
C VAL A 187 -30.34 -7.89 24.72
N ASP A 188 -31.07 -8.13 25.83
CA ASP A 188 -30.48 -8.11 27.17
C ASP A 188 -29.55 -9.32 27.42
N VAL A 189 -29.89 -10.50 26.91
CA VAL A 189 -29.01 -11.69 26.93
C VAL A 189 -27.74 -11.45 26.10
N LEU A 190 -27.88 -10.89 24.89
CA LEU A 190 -26.73 -10.57 24.04
C LEU A 190 -25.86 -9.45 24.61
N LEU A 191 -26.44 -8.50 25.36
CA LEU A 191 -25.68 -7.50 26.12
C LEU A 191 -24.85 -8.18 27.22
N ALA A 192 -25.41 -9.15 27.95
CA ALA A 192 -24.65 -9.91 28.96
C ALA A 192 -23.46 -10.66 28.34
N ILE A 193 -23.71 -11.41 27.25
CA ILE A 193 -22.66 -12.13 26.51
C ILE A 193 -21.63 -11.14 25.95
N GLY A 194 -22.08 -10.02 25.40
CA GLY A 194 -21.22 -9.01 24.81
C GLY A 194 -20.31 -8.35 25.85
N ILE A 195 -20.83 -7.97 27.02
CA ILE A 195 -20.04 -7.41 28.13
C ILE A 195 -19.02 -8.44 28.64
N TRP A 196 -19.41 -9.70 28.72
CA TRP A 196 -18.53 -10.81 29.10
C TRP A 196 -17.42 -11.11 28.09
N LEU A 197 -17.60 -10.74 26.81
CA LEU A 197 -16.56 -10.82 25.79
C LEU A 197 -15.71 -9.54 25.73
N ASN A 198 -16.33 -8.37 25.87
CA ASN A 198 -15.68 -7.08 25.81
C ASN A 198 -16.49 -5.99 26.54
N LEU A 199 -15.88 -5.32 27.51
CA LEU A 199 -16.53 -4.30 28.34
C LEU A 199 -17.10 -3.12 27.54
N ILE A 200 -16.58 -2.86 26.33
CA ILE A 200 -17.07 -1.75 25.50
C ILE A 200 -18.55 -1.86 25.15
N VAL A 201 -19.13 -3.06 25.16
CA VAL A 201 -20.56 -3.27 24.89
C VAL A 201 -21.46 -2.53 25.90
N LEU A 202 -20.94 -2.22 27.09
CA LEU A 202 -21.64 -1.46 28.13
C LEU A 202 -22.08 -0.08 27.63
N ILE A 203 -21.34 0.55 26.71
CA ILE A 203 -21.61 1.91 26.22
C ILE A 203 -22.91 1.99 25.42
N TRP A 204 -23.38 0.86 24.86
CA TRP A 204 -24.61 0.81 24.06
C TRP A 204 -25.86 0.52 24.89
N LEU A 205 -25.69 0.02 26.12
CA LEU A 205 -26.78 -0.39 26.99
C LEU A 205 -27.81 0.72 27.23
N PRO A 206 -27.45 1.96 27.61
CA PRO A 206 -28.44 3.00 27.90
C PRO A 206 -29.36 3.32 26.71
N LEU A 207 -28.78 3.45 25.50
CA LEU A 207 -29.54 3.76 24.29
C LEU A 207 -30.41 2.60 23.82
N LEU A 208 -29.90 1.36 23.86
CA LEU A 208 -30.68 0.17 23.54
C LEU A 208 -31.81 -0.04 24.55
N TRP A 209 -31.57 0.30 25.82
CA TRP A 209 -32.59 0.23 26.85
C TRP A 209 -33.70 1.24 26.62
N TRP A 210 -33.32 2.49 26.36
CA TRP A 210 -34.23 3.58 26.09
C TRP A 210 -35.07 3.37 24.81
N TYR A 211 -34.45 2.95 23.71
CA TYR A 211 -35.14 2.62 22.45
C TYR A 211 -36.18 1.51 22.64
N GLY A 212 -35.83 0.47 23.40
CA GLY A 212 -36.74 -0.61 23.76
C GLY A 212 -37.94 -0.12 24.59
N PHE A 213 -37.76 0.90 25.43
CA PHE A 213 -38.84 1.46 26.25
C PHE A 213 -39.86 2.25 25.39
N ILE A 214 -39.38 3.25 24.63
CA ILE A 214 -40.24 4.12 23.79
C ILE A 214 -41.07 3.32 22.77
N SER A 215 -40.45 2.31 22.15
CA SER A 215 -41.10 1.50 21.11
C SER A 215 -42.27 0.62 21.61
N ARG A 216 -42.43 0.47 22.94
CA ARG A 216 -43.55 -0.24 23.60
C ARG A 216 -44.69 0.72 23.92
N GLU A 217 -44.41 1.91 24.45
CA GLU A 217 -45.42 2.92 24.79
C GLU A 217 -46.17 3.43 23.55
N GLN A 218 -45.46 3.67 22.44
CA GLN A 218 -46.08 4.02 21.16
C GLN A 218 -47.02 2.94 20.60
N SER A 219 -46.81 1.66 20.95
CA SER A 219 -47.69 0.56 20.52
C SER A 219 -49.01 0.51 21.30
N ASN A 220 -49.08 1.15 22.46
CA ASN A 220 -50.23 1.10 23.38
C ASN A 220 -51.05 2.41 23.39
N GLY A 221 -50.80 3.34 22.47
CA GLY A 221 -51.62 4.56 22.28
C GLY A 221 -51.52 5.64 23.37
N ALA A 222 -51.00 5.33 24.56
CA ALA A 222 -50.89 6.27 25.68
C ALA A 222 -49.51 6.96 25.69
N LEU A 223 -49.45 8.21 25.22
CA LEU A 223 -48.23 9.04 25.23
C LEU A 223 -48.28 10.17 26.26
N SER A 224 -49.34 10.29 27.07
CA SER A 224 -49.57 11.51 27.85
C SER A 224 -48.90 11.54 29.24
N GLU A 225 -48.59 10.42 29.89
CA GLU A 225 -47.93 10.45 31.20
C GLU A 225 -46.97 9.28 31.38
N LEU A 226 -45.66 9.58 31.46
CA LEU A 226 -44.63 8.59 31.76
C LEU A 226 -44.77 8.21 33.24
N LYS A 227 -45.61 7.19 33.54
CA LYS A 227 -45.77 6.70 34.91
C LYS A 227 -44.43 6.15 35.39
N ILE A 228 -43.81 6.85 36.34
CA ILE A 228 -42.50 6.51 36.93
C ILE A 228 -42.47 5.05 37.39
N SER A 229 -43.58 4.55 37.94
CA SER A 229 -43.74 3.15 38.35
C SER A 229 -43.64 2.13 37.20
N GLY A 230 -44.20 2.45 36.02
CA GLY A 230 -44.13 1.59 34.83
C GLY A 230 -42.74 1.58 34.17
N PHE A 231 -42.05 2.72 34.20
CA PHE A 231 -40.65 2.81 33.78
C PHE A 231 -39.73 1.99 34.69
N LEU A 232 -39.84 2.18 36.02
CA LEU A 232 -39.04 1.46 37.01
C LEU A 232 -39.25 -0.07 36.93
N ARG A 233 -40.50 -0.54 36.79
CA ARG A 233 -40.77 -1.98 36.68
C ARG A 233 -40.13 -2.60 35.43
N ASN A 234 -40.20 -1.92 34.28
CA ASN A 234 -39.55 -2.39 33.07
C ASN A 234 -38.01 -2.37 33.21
N LEU A 235 -37.46 -1.31 33.79
CA LEU A 235 -36.03 -1.19 34.05
C LEU A 235 -35.53 -2.33 34.94
N LEU A 236 -36.20 -2.59 36.07
CA LEU A 236 -35.88 -3.68 36.99
C LEU A 236 -35.94 -5.05 36.31
N SER A 237 -36.95 -5.30 35.48
CA SER A 237 -37.04 -6.59 34.77
C SER A 237 -35.89 -6.84 33.79
N ARG A 238 -35.41 -5.78 33.11
CA ARG A 238 -34.27 -5.87 32.20
C ARG A 238 -32.95 -5.96 32.94
N ALA A 239 -32.82 -5.23 34.04
CA ALA A 239 -31.69 -5.33 34.95
C ALA A 239 -31.56 -6.75 35.54
N ALA A 240 -32.67 -7.38 35.94
CA ALA A 240 -32.67 -8.75 36.43
C ALA A 240 -32.14 -9.75 35.40
N VAL A 241 -32.57 -9.65 34.13
CA VAL A 241 -32.08 -10.51 33.04
C VAL A 241 -30.58 -10.29 32.80
N LEU A 242 -30.15 -9.03 32.71
CA LEU A 242 -28.75 -8.69 32.46
C LEU A 242 -27.84 -9.15 33.61
N VAL A 243 -28.21 -8.84 34.86
CA VAL A 243 -27.44 -9.22 36.06
C VAL A 243 -27.43 -10.73 36.22
N GLY A 244 -28.57 -11.41 36.04
CA GLY A 244 -28.63 -12.87 36.08
C GLY A 244 -27.75 -13.52 35.00
N GLY A 245 -27.78 -12.99 33.77
CA GLY A 245 -26.91 -13.46 32.68
C GLY A 245 -25.42 -13.24 32.98
N LEU A 246 -25.04 -12.07 33.48
CA LEU A 246 -23.66 -11.79 33.88
C LEU A 246 -23.21 -12.66 35.05
N ALA A 247 -24.07 -12.89 36.04
CA ALA A 247 -23.78 -13.78 37.17
C ALA A 247 -23.47 -15.20 36.67
N VAL A 248 -24.30 -15.75 35.77
CA VAL A 248 -24.04 -17.08 35.17
C VAL A 248 -22.69 -17.14 34.46
N LEU A 249 -22.29 -16.07 33.78
CA LEU A 249 -21.05 -16.03 32.98
C LEU A 249 -19.79 -15.73 33.81
N TYR A 250 -19.89 -14.95 34.89
CA TYR A 250 -18.76 -14.49 35.70
C TYR A 250 -18.57 -15.25 37.02
N LEU A 251 -19.63 -15.76 37.65
CA LEU A 251 -19.52 -16.48 38.93
C LEU A 251 -18.57 -17.68 38.88
N PRO A 252 -18.54 -18.51 37.83
CA PRO A 252 -17.58 -19.61 37.75
C PRO A 252 -16.13 -19.13 37.88
N PHE A 253 -15.78 -18.01 37.22
CA PHE A 253 -14.45 -17.44 37.29
C PHE A 253 -14.17 -16.84 38.66
N PHE A 254 -15.12 -16.14 39.25
CA PHE A 254 -14.97 -15.57 40.59
C PHE A 254 -14.73 -16.64 41.66
N PHE A 255 -15.48 -17.75 41.63
CA PHE A 255 -15.30 -18.85 42.57
C PHE A 255 -14.01 -19.65 42.34
N LEU A 256 -13.54 -19.74 41.09
CA LEU A 256 -12.30 -20.45 40.76
C LEU A 256 -11.06 -19.61 41.05
N SER A 257 -11.07 -18.30 40.77
CA SER A 257 -9.91 -17.43 40.94
C SER A 257 -9.71 -16.97 42.38
N GLY A 258 -10.78 -16.87 43.19
CA GLY A 258 -10.71 -16.33 44.56
C GLY A 258 -10.42 -14.81 44.65
N GLU A 259 -9.81 -14.24 43.61
CA GLU A 259 -9.50 -12.81 43.48
C GLU A 259 -10.65 -12.01 42.87
N PRO A 260 -10.87 -10.75 43.29
CA PRO A 260 -11.87 -9.89 42.70
C PRO A 260 -11.47 -9.46 41.28
N LEU A 261 -12.40 -9.60 40.34
CA LEU A 261 -12.28 -9.14 38.94
C LEU A 261 -12.09 -7.61 38.79
N SER A 262 -12.00 -6.87 39.92
CA SER A 262 -11.64 -5.45 39.97
C SER A 262 -10.28 -5.16 39.34
N TYR A 263 -9.38 -6.16 39.25
CA TYR A 263 -8.11 -6.03 38.54
C TYR A 263 -8.29 -5.54 37.09
N ILE A 264 -9.32 -6.01 36.38
CA ILE A 264 -9.58 -5.57 34.99
C ILE A 264 -9.83 -4.06 34.95
N LEU A 265 -10.62 -3.54 35.90
CA LEU A 265 -10.92 -2.11 36.00
C LEU A 265 -9.68 -1.32 36.41
N GLN A 266 -8.93 -1.82 37.40
CA GLN A 266 -7.69 -1.20 37.86
C GLN A 266 -6.68 -1.07 36.72
N PHE A 267 -6.46 -2.13 35.95
CA PHE A 267 -5.58 -2.13 34.78
C PHE A 267 -5.95 -1.00 33.81
N HIS A 268 -7.21 -0.85 33.43
CA HIS A 268 -7.64 0.22 32.50
C HIS A 268 -7.63 1.61 33.15
N MET A 269 -7.81 1.71 34.46
CA MET A 269 -7.70 2.97 35.20
C MET A 269 -6.26 3.47 35.28
N GLU A 270 -5.28 2.58 35.46
CA GLU A 270 -3.85 2.90 35.58
C GLU A 270 -3.18 3.24 34.24
N ARG A 271 -3.79 2.88 33.11
CA ARG A 271 -3.27 3.23 31.77
C ARG A 271 -3.08 4.73 31.57
N GLY A 272 -1.92 5.12 31.04
CA GLY A 272 -1.61 6.49 30.66
C GLY A 272 -2.30 6.95 29.37
N ILE A 273 -1.97 8.15 28.91
CA ILE A 273 -2.42 8.65 27.60
C ILE A 273 -1.71 7.86 26.51
N GLN A 274 -2.46 7.10 25.72
CA GLN A 274 -1.87 6.36 24.60
C GLN A 274 -1.48 7.30 23.46
N LEU A 275 -0.38 7.00 22.79
CA LEU A 275 0.23 7.84 21.76
C LEU A 275 -0.72 8.17 20.58
N ASP A 276 -1.58 7.24 20.17
CA ASP A 276 -2.57 7.45 19.10
C ASP A 276 -3.82 8.21 19.53
N SER A 277 -3.93 8.59 20.81
CA SER A 277 -5.15 9.21 21.34
C SER A 277 -5.31 10.67 20.94
N THR A 278 -6.53 11.18 21.05
CA THR A 278 -6.81 12.61 20.89
C THR A 278 -5.98 13.46 21.85
N ALA A 279 -5.87 13.01 23.10
CA ALA A 279 -5.14 13.72 24.14
C ALA A 279 -3.64 13.78 23.84
N ALA A 280 -3.05 12.71 23.28
CA ALA A 280 -1.67 12.72 22.85
C ALA A 280 -1.42 13.74 21.74
N GLY A 281 -2.27 13.81 20.72
CA GLY A 281 -2.13 14.80 19.64
C GLY A 281 -2.19 16.25 20.14
N LEU A 282 -3.07 16.52 21.11
CA LEU A 282 -3.16 17.84 21.75
C LEU A 282 -1.91 18.17 22.59
N LEU A 283 -1.41 17.21 23.36
CA LEU A 283 -0.20 17.39 24.15
C LEU A 283 1.04 17.58 23.26
N MET A 284 1.18 16.81 22.19
CA MET A 284 2.27 16.96 21.21
C MET A 284 2.26 18.34 20.54
N ALA A 285 1.08 18.85 20.18
CA ALA A 285 0.96 20.19 19.62
C ALA A 285 1.24 21.27 20.66
N GLY A 286 0.77 21.07 21.90
CA GLY A 286 1.09 21.94 23.03
C GLY A 286 2.60 21.99 23.31
N ALA A 287 3.28 20.85 23.27
CA ALA A 287 4.72 20.74 23.50
C ALA A 287 5.51 21.60 22.50
N GLN A 288 5.06 21.66 21.24
CA GLN A 288 5.68 22.51 20.23
C GLN A 288 5.36 24.00 20.41
N LEU A 289 4.11 24.32 20.76
CA LEU A 289 3.68 25.71 20.92
C LEU A 289 4.25 26.37 22.19
N PHE A 290 4.40 25.60 23.26
CA PHE A 290 4.81 26.09 24.58
C PHE A 290 6.19 25.59 25.02
N ASN A 291 6.90 24.86 24.15
CA ASN A 291 8.27 24.37 24.32
C ASN A 291 8.49 23.58 25.62
N PHE A 292 7.62 22.60 25.90
CA PHE A 292 7.81 21.64 27.00
C PHE A 292 8.16 20.24 26.47
N GLU A 293 8.92 19.48 27.23
CA GLU A 293 9.36 18.15 26.83
C GLU A 293 8.27 17.09 27.03
N LEU A 294 8.20 16.16 26.08
CA LEU A 294 7.39 14.95 26.15
C LEU A 294 8.30 13.74 25.99
N ALA A 295 7.95 12.65 26.66
CA ALA A 295 8.60 11.37 26.51
C ALA A 295 7.55 10.28 26.30
N THR A 296 7.98 9.16 25.74
CA THR A 296 7.16 7.98 25.53
C THR A 296 7.65 6.84 26.40
N ASP A 297 6.73 6.02 26.92
CA ASP A 297 7.03 4.82 27.69
C ASP A 297 6.14 3.66 27.22
N PHE A 298 6.69 2.44 27.24
CA PHE A 298 5.93 1.23 26.90
C PHE A 298 5.44 0.56 28.18
N THR A 299 4.18 0.83 28.53
CA THR A 299 3.53 0.26 29.72
C THR A 299 2.16 -0.29 29.34
N HIS A 300 1.61 -1.24 30.11
CA HIS A 300 0.27 -1.79 29.84
C HIS A 300 0.09 -2.26 28.38
N ARG A 301 1.16 -2.81 27.79
CA ARG A 301 1.20 -3.35 26.43
C ARG A 301 0.91 -2.34 25.31
N ALA A 302 1.11 -1.04 25.58
CA ALA A 302 0.97 0.03 24.61
C ALA A 302 1.99 1.15 24.86
N ILE A 303 2.20 1.98 23.84
CA ILE A 303 3.08 3.17 23.96
C ILE A 303 2.23 4.33 24.49
N HIS A 304 2.66 4.88 25.61
CA HIS A 304 2.01 5.96 26.32
C HIS A 304 2.91 7.19 26.38
N LEU A 305 2.32 8.39 26.46
CA LEU A 305 3.06 9.57 26.87
C LEU A 305 3.36 9.48 28.37
N SER A 306 4.59 9.78 28.77
CA SER A 306 5.03 9.82 30.16
C SER A 306 5.19 11.26 30.67
N GLY A 307 5.32 11.43 31.98
CA GLY A 307 5.42 12.74 32.64
C GLY A 307 4.13 13.18 33.36
N GLU A 308 4.25 14.23 34.18
CA GLU A 308 3.19 14.70 35.07
C GLU A 308 1.98 15.27 34.31
N LEU A 309 2.22 16.03 33.23
CA LEU A 309 1.16 16.54 32.36
C LEU A 309 0.36 15.41 31.69
N SER A 310 1.01 14.31 31.31
CA SER A 310 0.34 13.13 30.77
C SER A 310 -0.55 12.46 31.82
N ARG A 311 -0.07 12.33 33.06
CA ARG A 311 -0.83 11.75 34.17
C ARG A 311 -2.08 12.57 34.50
N GLN A 312 -1.94 13.89 34.61
CA GLN A 312 -3.08 14.80 34.83
C GLN A 312 -4.04 14.78 33.64
N GLY A 313 -3.51 14.79 32.42
CA GLY A 313 -4.33 14.68 31.20
C GLY A 313 -5.11 13.37 31.12
N ALA A 314 -4.55 12.25 31.58
CA ALA A 314 -5.24 10.96 31.63
C ALA A 314 -6.47 10.99 32.55
N LEU A 315 -6.34 11.62 33.73
CA LEU A 315 -7.45 11.84 34.66
C LEU A 315 -8.54 12.70 34.02
N VAL A 316 -8.15 13.83 33.42
CA VAL A 316 -9.08 14.77 32.75
C VAL A 316 -9.84 14.05 31.63
N CYS A 317 -9.16 13.26 30.80
CA CYS A 317 -9.80 12.49 29.72
C CYS A 317 -10.79 11.45 30.25
N GLY A 318 -10.47 10.79 31.37
CA GLY A 318 -11.37 9.84 32.03
C GLY A 318 -12.67 10.50 32.48
N ILE A 319 -12.57 11.63 33.21
CA ILE A 319 -13.73 12.40 33.68
C ILE A 319 -14.52 12.96 32.49
N LEU A 320 -13.84 13.58 31.52
CA LEU A 320 -14.45 14.16 30.33
C LEU A 320 -15.24 13.11 29.54
N SER A 321 -14.70 11.90 29.37
CA SER A 321 -15.37 10.82 28.67
C SER A 321 -16.68 10.41 29.32
N ILE A 322 -16.70 10.29 30.65
CA ILE A 322 -17.90 9.95 31.41
C ILE A 322 -18.94 11.08 31.31
N VAL A 323 -18.53 12.32 31.51
CA VAL A 323 -19.42 13.50 31.46
C VAL A 323 -20.05 13.63 30.07
N VAL A 324 -19.24 13.59 29.01
CA VAL A 324 -19.71 13.68 27.62
C VAL A 324 -20.66 12.51 27.29
N PHE A 325 -20.32 11.29 27.72
CA PHE A 325 -21.17 10.12 27.51
C PHE A 325 -22.55 10.27 28.18
N VAL A 326 -22.61 10.72 29.43
CA VAL A 326 -23.86 10.92 30.18
C VAL A 326 -24.71 12.01 29.54
N ILE A 327 -24.12 13.16 29.22
CA ILE A 327 -24.83 14.30 28.59
C ILE A 327 -25.39 13.89 27.22
N LEU A 328 -24.56 13.29 26.35
CA LEU A 328 -24.99 12.88 25.01
C LEU A 328 -26.08 11.81 25.05
N THR A 329 -25.93 10.82 25.93
CA THR A 329 -26.94 9.77 26.09
C THR A 329 -28.27 10.35 26.58
N GLY A 330 -28.24 11.24 27.58
CA GLY A 330 -29.43 11.94 28.07
C GLY A 330 -30.10 12.80 26.99
N TYR A 331 -29.31 13.54 26.21
CA TYR A 331 -29.80 14.33 25.08
C TYR A 331 -30.45 13.46 23.99
N LEU A 332 -29.78 12.38 23.57
CA LEU A 332 -30.31 11.44 22.58
C LEU A 332 -31.58 10.74 23.08
N ALA A 333 -31.63 10.38 24.36
CA ALA A 333 -32.82 9.84 24.99
C ALA A 333 -33.99 10.85 24.95
N HIS A 334 -33.72 12.11 25.33
CA HIS A 334 -34.71 13.18 25.29
C HIS A 334 -35.26 13.44 23.88
N THR A 335 -34.37 13.52 22.88
CA THR A 335 -34.78 13.73 21.47
C THR A 335 -35.57 12.56 20.91
N MET A 336 -35.19 11.32 21.26
CA MET A 336 -35.95 10.12 20.88
C MET A 336 -37.38 10.15 21.42
N ARG A 337 -37.60 10.68 22.63
CA ARG A 337 -38.91 10.78 23.27
C ARG A 337 -39.84 11.81 22.61
N ARG A 338 -39.32 12.98 22.22
CA ARG A 338 -40.15 14.11 21.72
C ARG A 338 -40.72 13.90 20.32
N GLN A 339 -40.07 13.10 19.48
CA GLN A 339 -40.48 12.92 18.09
C GLN A 339 -41.37 11.66 17.93
N ARG A 340 -42.68 11.86 17.72
CA ARG A 340 -43.67 10.80 17.39
C ARG A 340 -43.22 10.09 16.11
N ASP A 341 -43.01 8.77 16.15
CA ASP A 341 -42.25 8.09 15.09
C ASP A 341 -43.00 7.00 14.35
N THR A 342 -42.88 7.04 13.02
CA THR A 342 -43.10 5.87 12.17
C THR A 342 -41.97 4.85 12.40
N SER A 343 -42.21 3.56 12.13
CA SER A 343 -41.21 2.50 12.38
C SER A 343 -39.87 2.68 11.63
N ALA A 344 -39.87 3.43 10.52
CA ALA A 344 -38.70 3.67 9.67
C ALA A 344 -37.68 4.65 10.29
N THR A 345 -38.16 5.76 10.83
CA THR A 345 -37.35 6.86 11.33
C THR A 345 -36.69 6.54 12.68
N GLY A 346 -37.27 5.60 13.44
CA GLY A 346 -36.75 5.22 14.76
C GLY A 346 -35.48 4.37 14.68
N GLY A 347 -35.37 3.52 13.66
CA GLY A 347 -34.18 2.70 13.46
C GLY A 347 -32.95 3.53 13.10
N LEU A 348 -33.13 4.55 12.25
CA LEU A 348 -32.07 5.50 11.91
C LEU A 348 -31.59 6.29 13.13
N ARG A 349 -32.52 6.75 13.98
CA ARG A 349 -32.19 7.47 15.23
C ARG A 349 -31.37 6.61 16.18
N LEU A 350 -31.70 5.31 16.32
CA LEU A 350 -30.90 4.38 17.11
C LEU A 350 -29.48 4.25 16.55
N ILE A 351 -29.33 4.06 15.23
CA ILE A 351 -28.02 3.93 14.59
C ILE A 351 -27.18 5.21 14.74
N LYS A 352 -27.78 6.39 14.50
CA LYS A 352 -27.12 7.69 14.73
C LYS A 352 -26.69 7.83 16.20
N GLY A 353 -27.57 7.48 17.14
CA GLY A 353 -27.28 7.56 18.57
C GLY A 353 -26.10 6.68 18.98
N LEU A 354 -26.13 5.39 18.59
CA LEU A 354 -25.05 4.45 18.88
C LEU A 354 -23.71 4.88 18.24
N LEU A 355 -23.75 5.44 17.04
CA LEU A 355 -22.57 5.96 16.38
C LEU A 355 -22.00 7.20 17.09
N VAL A 356 -22.86 8.17 17.43
CA VAL A 356 -22.46 9.40 18.14
C VAL A 356 -21.85 9.08 19.49
N THR A 357 -22.48 8.22 20.29
CA THR A 357 -21.93 7.89 21.62
C THR A 357 -20.61 7.12 21.51
N SER A 358 -20.48 6.22 20.54
CA SER A 358 -19.22 5.50 20.31
C SER A 358 -18.09 6.44 19.86
N LEU A 359 -18.35 7.33 18.89
CA LEU A 359 -17.35 8.29 18.40
C LEU A 359 -16.98 9.32 19.46
N ALA A 360 -17.95 9.86 20.18
CA ALA A 360 -17.68 10.85 21.23
C ALA A 360 -16.78 10.27 22.32
N LEU A 361 -17.04 9.02 22.74
CA LEU A 361 -16.21 8.32 23.71
C LEU A 361 -14.79 8.10 23.19
N LEU A 362 -14.63 7.67 21.94
CA LEU A 362 -13.31 7.50 21.33
C LEU A 362 -12.53 8.82 21.25
N VAL A 363 -13.20 9.92 20.96
CA VAL A 363 -12.58 11.25 20.86
C VAL A 363 -12.14 11.78 22.22
N THR A 364 -12.91 11.55 23.28
CA THR A 364 -12.60 12.04 24.64
C THR A 364 -11.71 11.09 25.45
N SER A 365 -11.54 9.85 24.99
CA SER A 365 -10.80 8.81 25.69
C SER A 365 -9.29 9.07 25.70
N LYS A 366 -8.63 8.66 26.79
CA LYS A 366 -7.16 8.59 26.89
C LYS A 366 -6.53 7.50 26.00
N ILE A 367 -7.35 6.62 25.41
CA ILE A 367 -6.96 5.48 24.58
C ILE A 367 -7.79 5.50 23.28
N PHE A 368 -7.13 5.53 22.12
CA PHE A 368 -7.82 5.46 20.83
C PHE A 368 -6.93 4.86 19.72
N LEU A 369 -6.92 3.53 19.61
CA LEU A 369 -6.26 2.83 18.51
C LEU A 369 -7.13 2.82 17.25
N PRO A 370 -6.52 2.75 16.05
CA PRO A 370 -7.26 2.62 14.79
C PRO A 370 -8.26 1.46 14.79
N GLN A 371 -7.92 0.31 15.36
CA GLN A 371 -8.79 -0.88 15.42
C GLN A 371 -10.15 -0.63 16.07
N TYR A 372 -10.28 0.36 16.96
CA TYR A 372 -11.57 0.69 17.58
C TYR A 372 -12.57 1.28 16.57
N LEU A 373 -12.08 1.78 15.44
CA LEU A 373 -12.92 2.21 14.33
C LEU A 373 -13.56 1.04 13.56
N LEU A 374 -13.10 -0.20 13.77
CA LEU A 374 -13.75 -1.40 13.23
C LEU A 374 -15.17 -1.56 13.78
N TRP A 375 -15.41 -1.17 15.04
CA TRP A 375 -16.72 -1.26 15.68
C TRP A 375 -17.77 -0.38 14.99
N VAL A 376 -17.34 0.79 14.50
CA VAL A 376 -18.23 1.78 13.87
C VAL A 376 -18.34 1.62 12.36
N CYS A 377 -17.46 0.85 11.72
CA CYS A 377 -17.51 0.57 10.28
C CYS A 377 -18.87 0.03 9.81
N PRO A 378 -19.50 -0.94 10.51
CA PRO A 378 -20.85 -1.39 10.18
C PRO A 378 -21.89 -0.25 10.17
N LEU A 379 -21.82 0.65 11.17
CA LEU A 379 -22.74 1.79 11.27
C LEU A 379 -22.49 2.82 10.16
N ALA A 380 -21.24 3.11 9.86
CA ALA A 380 -20.85 4.03 8.80
C ALA A 380 -21.34 3.53 7.42
N ALA A 381 -21.20 2.23 7.14
CA ALA A 381 -21.71 1.60 5.92
C ALA A 381 -23.24 1.70 5.81
N LEU A 382 -23.97 1.55 6.93
CA LEU A 382 -25.42 1.72 6.98
C LEU A 382 -25.85 3.16 6.66
N LEU A 383 -25.06 4.17 7.04
CA LEU A 383 -25.35 5.58 6.74
C LEU A 383 -24.93 6.00 5.32
N ALA A 384 -23.87 5.41 4.75
CA ALA A 384 -23.25 5.80 3.49
C ALA A 384 -24.20 5.84 2.28
N HIS A 385 -25.29 5.07 2.31
CA HIS A 385 -26.31 5.00 1.25
C HIS A 385 -27.69 5.49 1.69
N HIS A 386 -27.75 6.33 2.71
CA HIS A 386 -29.01 6.91 3.16
C HIS A 386 -29.57 7.91 2.13
N GLN A 387 -30.90 8.03 2.03
CA GLN A 387 -31.57 8.93 1.07
C GLN A 387 -31.24 10.41 1.30
N ASN A 388 -31.07 10.80 2.56
CA ASN A 388 -30.61 12.14 2.92
C ASN A 388 -29.11 12.30 2.55
N PRO A 389 -28.75 13.19 1.59
CA PRO A 389 -27.38 13.36 1.13
C PRO A 389 -26.41 13.78 2.23
N ARG A 390 -26.90 14.47 3.27
CA ARG A 390 -26.09 14.85 4.43
C ARG A 390 -25.67 13.61 5.25
N ILE A 391 -26.61 12.71 5.50
CA ILE A 391 -26.35 11.48 6.26
C ILE A 391 -25.43 10.53 5.46
N SER A 392 -25.64 10.44 4.15
CA SER A 392 -24.74 9.70 3.26
C SER A 392 -23.32 10.27 3.30
N ARG A 393 -23.16 11.61 3.21
CA ARG A 393 -21.85 12.28 3.33
C ARG A 393 -21.12 11.89 4.63
N ILE A 394 -21.83 11.89 5.76
CA ILE A 394 -21.25 11.53 7.06
C ILE A 394 -20.68 10.10 7.04
N GLY A 395 -21.40 9.13 6.46
CA GLY A 395 -20.90 7.75 6.33
C GLY A 395 -19.59 7.66 5.53
N TRP A 396 -19.48 8.40 4.43
CA TRP A 396 -18.26 8.44 3.61
C TRP A 396 -17.11 9.24 4.26
N GLN A 397 -17.42 10.27 5.03
CA GLN A 397 -16.41 11.02 5.78
C GLN A 397 -15.83 10.19 6.93
N LEU A 398 -16.62 9.33 7.57
CA LEU A 398 -16.11 8.33 8.51
C LEU A 398 -15.12 7.37 7.85
N PHE A 399 -15.39 6.92 6.63
CA PHE A 399 -14.42 6.12 5.88
C PHE A 399 -13.11 6.87 5.60
N ALA A 400 -13.18 8.16 5.23
CA ALA A 400 -11.99 8.99 5.04
C ALA A 400 -11.18 9.13 6.34
N VAL A 401 -11.85 9.30 7.48
CA VAL A 401 -11.20 9.33 8.80
C VAL A 401 -10.53 7.99 9.12
N ASN A 402 -11.20 6.86 8.85
CA ASN A 402 -10.59 5.53 9.05
C ASN A 402 -9.33 5.36 8.20
N LEU A 403 -9.36 5.80 6.95
CA LEU A 403 -8.20 5.76 6.07
C LEU A 403 -7.04 6.59 6.65
N ILE A 404 -7.29 7.81 7.15
CA ILE A 404 -6.27 8.63 7.80
C ILE A 404 -5.70 7.91 9.03
N SER A 405 -6.55 7.35 9.90
CA SER A 405 -6.10 6.61 11.10
C SER A 405 -5.19 5.45 10.76
N VAL A 406 -5.53 4.69 9.72
CA VAL A 406 -4.74 3.53 9.32
C VAL A 406 -3.44 3.94 8.63
N VAL A 407 -3.45 5.03 7.86
CA VAL A 407 -2.23 5.61 7.27
C VAL A 407 -1.26 6.07 8.37
N ILE A 408 -1.76 6.77 9.40
CA ILE A 408 -0.92 7.16 10.55
C ILE A 408 -0.29 5.92 11.18
N PHE A 409 -1.07 4.87 11.41
CA PHE A 409 -0.60 3.66 12.08
C PHE A 409 0.41 2.84 11.28
N TYR A 410 0.22 2.61 9.98
CA TYR A 410 1.16 1.77 9.21
C TYR A 410 2.40 2.53 8.74
N PHE A 411 2.29 3.83 8.47
CA PHE A 411 3.35 4.58 7.80
C PHE A 411 4.07 5.57 8.72
N PHE A 412 3.40 6.09 9.74
CA PHE A 412 3.91 7.19 10.57
C PHE A 412 4.02 6.83 12.05
N TYR A 413 3.72 5.59 12.45
CA TYR A 413 3.77 5.20 13.86
C TYR A 413 5.18 5.24 14.45
N PRO A 414 6.26 4.79 13.76
CA PRO A 414 7.62 4.98 14.25
C PRO A 414 7.96 6.46 14.49
N ASP A 415 7.59 7.34 13.55
CA ASP A 415 7.79 8.78 13.68
C ASP A 415 6.98 9.39 14.82
N LEU A 416 5.78 8.83 15.10
CA LEU A 416 4.95 9.23 16.22
C LEU A 416 5.61 8.85 17.56
N ILE A 417 6.28 7.70 17.64
CA ILE A 417 7.05 7.27 18.82
C ILE A 417 8.24 8.21 19.05
N GLU A 418 8.89 8.66 17.98
CA GLU A 418 9.93 9.68 18.01
C GLU A 418 9.38 11.12 18.22
N LEU A 419 8.08 11.27 18.45
CA LEU A 419 7.40 12.55 18.71
C LEU A 419 7.59 13.59 17.60
N GLN A 420 7.73 13.13 16.34
CA GLN A 420 7.85 13.99 15.17
C GLN A 420 6.60 14.87 14.99
N VAL A 421 6.80 16.06 14.40
CA VAL A 421 5.75 17.09 14.28
C VAL A 421 4.59 16.67 13.38
N MET A 422 4.92 16.14 12.20
CA MET A 422 3.95 15.92 11.13
C MET A 422 2.94 14.80 11.44
N PRO A 423 3.32 13.64 12.03
CA PRO A 423 2.35 12.64 12.49
C PRO A 423 1.40 13.19 13.55
N GLY A 424 1.90 14.06 14.45
CA GLY A 424 1.08 14.78 15.43
C GLY A 424 0.03 15.69 14.77
N ILE A 425 0.39 16.40 13.70
CA ILE A 425 -0.56 17.22 12.92
C ILE A 425 -1.62 16.33 12.24
N LEU A 426 -1.24 15.21 11.64
CA LEU A 426 -2.20 14.27 11.03
C LEU A 426 -3.17 13.70 12.08
N LEU A 427 -2.67 13.42 13.28
CA LEU A 427 -3.47 12.98 14.42
C LEU A 427 -4.50 14.06 14.81
N LEU A 428 -4.09 15.33 14.86
CA LEU A 428 -4.99 16.47 15.10
C LEU A 428 -6.04 16.64 13.99
N VAL A 429 -5.66 16.53 12.72
CA VAL A 429 -6.60 16.60 11.60
C VAL A 429 -7.66 15.50 11.72
N ARG A 430 -7.25 14.27 12.02
CA ARG A 430 -8.16 13.15 12.30
C ARG A 430 -9.12 13.49 13.45
N VAL A 431 -8.63 14.05 14.55
CA VAL A 431 -9.43 14.45 15.71
C VAL A 431 -10.47 15.50 15.34
N ILE A 432 -10.06 16.57 14.65
CA ILE A 432 -10.95 17.65 14.22
C ILE A 432 -12.09 17.09 13.35
N LEU A 433 -11.77 16.16 12.44
CA LEU A 433 -12.76 15.51 11.59
C LEU A 433 -13.73 14.64 12.40
N LEU A 434 -13.27 13.93 13.43
CA LEU A 434 -14.12 13.13 14.31
C LEU A 434 -15.05 13.99 15.18
N VAL A 435 -14.54 15.08 15.77
CA VAL A 435 -15.36 16.06 16.49
C VAL A 435 -16.42 16.64 15.56
N TRP A 436 -16.02 17.03 14.35
CA TRP A 436 -16.95 17.51 13.32
C TRP A 436 -18.02 16.47 12.99
N LEU A 437 -17.68 15.18 12.87
CA LEU A 437 -18.63 14.10 12.62
C LEU A 437 -19.64 13.93 13.76
N VAL A 438 -19.20 14.00 15.01
CA VAL A 438 -20.07 13.96 16.20
C VAL A 438 -21.08 15.11 16.16
N ILE A 439 -20.62 16.35 15.91
CA ILE A 439 -21.48 17.53 15.78
C ILE A 439 -22.44 17.37 14.59
N ALA A 440 -21.93 16.94 13.44
CA ALA A 440 -22.71 16.80 12.21
C ALA A 440 -23.86 15.80 12.34
N LEU A 441 -23.68 14.75 13.15
CA LEU A 441 -24.69 13.73 13.45
C LEU A 441 -25.78 14.21 14.44
N LEU A 442 -25.46 15.14 15.34
CA LEU A 442 -26.38 15.68 16.35
C LEU A 442 -27.34 16.74 15.79
N LEU A 443 -26.94 17.42 14.73
CA LEU A 443 -27.76 18.46 14.09
C LEU A 443 -29.06 17.88 13.49
N PRO A 444 -30.16 18.64 13.53
CA PRO A 444 -31.48 18.16 13.12
C PRO A 444 -31.59 17.90 11.61
N ASP A 445 -32.35 16.86 11.25
CA ASP A 445 -32.60 16.43 9.88
C ASP A 445 -33.76 17.24 9.24
N THR A 446 -33.64 18.57 9.12
CA THR A 446 -34.69 19.41 8.49
C THR A 446 -34.56 19.50 6.97
N ALA A 447 -35.68 19.40 6.25
CA ALA A 447 -35.74 19.56 4.79
C ALA A 447 -35.30 20.97 4.32
N ALA A 448 -35.52 21.99 5.17
CA ALA A 448 -35.11 23.37 4.91
C ALA A 448 -33.58 23.53 4.81
N ALA A 449 -32.79 22.81 5.61
CA ALA A 449 -31.33 22.88 5.55
C ALA A 449 -30.76 22.31 4.24
N ALA A 450 -31.41 21.29 3.65
CA ALA A 450 -31.03 20.74 2.35
C ALA A 450 -31.37 21.69 1.19
N GLN A 451 -32.46 22.46 1.28
CA GLN A 451 -32.80 23.51 0.31
C GLN A 451 -31.92 24.76 0.48
N GLN A 452 -31.56 25.13 1.71
CA GLN A 452 -30.75 26.32 1.99
C GLN A 452 -29.26 26.11 1.66
N GLU A 453 -28.71 24.89 1.81
CA GLU A 453 -27.42 24.52 1.20
C GLU A 453 -27.48 24.56 -0.33
N ALA A 454 -28.58 24.10 -0.94
CA ALA A 454 -28.75 24.16 -2.40
C ALA A 454 -28.80 25.61 -2.93
N HIS A 455 -29.36 26.55 -2.15
CA HIS A 455 -29.44 27.97 -2.50
C HIS A 455 -28.17 28.78 -2.20
N THR A 456 -27.44 28.49 -1.11
CA THR A 456 -26.17 29.18 -0.76
C THR A 456 -25.00 28.79 -1.67
N HIS A 457 -25.09 27.68 -2.40
CA HIS A 457 -24.06 27.28 -3.38
C HIS A 457 -24.12 28.01 -4.73
N SER A 458 -24.95 29.06 -4.85
CA SER A 458 -25.06 29.87 -6.07
C SER A 458 -24.07 31.05 -6.16
N SER A 459 -23.37 31.43 -5.07
CA SER A 459 -22.66 32.72 -5.01
C SER A 459 -21.13 32.70 -5.09
N VAL A 460 -20.46 31.56 -5.31
CA VAL A 460 -19.00 31.53 -5.58
C VAL A 460 -18.72 30.99 -6.98
N ARG A 461 -18.92 31.85 -7.99
CA ARG A 461 -18.48 31.62 -9.38
C ARG A 461 -17.02 32.05 -9.54
N LEU A 462 -16.09 31.29 -8.97
CA LEU A 462 -14.68 31.37 -9.37
C LEU A 462 -14.50 30.54 -10.66
N LYS A 463 -13.87 31.13 -11.69
CA LYS A 463 -13.73 30.58 -13.06
C LYS A 463 -13.11 29.17 -13.05
N SER A 464 -13.97 28.13 -13.09
CA SER A 464 -13.64 26.72 -12.78
C SER A 464 -12.90 25.92 -13.87
N LYS A 465 -12.47 26.55 -14.97
CA LYS A 465 -11.88 25.81 -16.10
C LYS A 465 -10.46 25.32 -15.81
N TYR A 466 -9.74 25.98 -14.90
CA TYR A 466 -8.32 25.68 -14.63
C TYR A 466 -8.07 24.84 -13.38
N LEU A 467 -9.02 24.79 -12.43
CA LEU A 467 -8.92 24.02 -11.17
C LEU A 467 -8.76 22.51 -11.39
N VAL A 468 -9.20 21.98 -12.53
CA VAL A 468 -9.04 20.56 -12.89
C VAL A 468 -7.58 20.21 -13.26
N TYR A 469 -6.77 21.20 -13.65
CA TYR A 469 -5.37 20.97 -14.00
C TYR A 469 -4.43 21.03 -12.78
N VAL A 470 -4.84 21.65 -11.68
CA VAL A 470 -4.03 21.72 -10.44
C VAL A 470 -3.63 20.33 -9.92
N PRO A 471 -4.57 19.39 -9.67
CA PRO A 471 -4.19 18.06 -9.19
C PRO A 471 -3.36 17.28 -10.24
N LEU A 472 -3.56 17.55 -11.53
CA LEU A 472 -2.75 16.96 -12.60
C LEU A 472 -1.30 17.44 -12.56
N VAL A 473 -1.09 18.75 -12.44
CA VAL A 473 0.26 19.33 -12.28
C VAL A 473 0.91 18.75 -11.03
N LEU A 474 0.19 18.68 -9.91
CA LEU A 474 0.71 18.14 -8.66
C LEU A 474 1.07 16.65 -8.76
N LEU A 475 0.33 15.84 -9.53
CA LEU A 475 0.67 14.44 -9.78
C LEU A 475 1.99 14.32 -10.54
N PHE A 476 2.19 15.14 -11.57
CA PHE A 476 3.45 15.16 -12.33
C PHE A 476 4.60 15.68 -11.48
N VAL A 477 4.35 16.71 -10.65
CA VAL A 477 5.33 17.20 -9.67
C VAL A 477 5.70 16.07 -8.73
N TRP A 478 4.74 15.39 -8.10
CA TRP A 478 5.00 14.26 -7.21
C TRP A 478 5.82 13.14 -7.86
N GLY A 479 5.42 12.67 -9.04
CA GLY A 479 6.15 11.63 -9.76
C GLY A 479 7.58 12.05 -10.14
N THR A 480 7.78 13.34 -10.46
CA THR A 480 9.10 13.89 -10.79
C THR A 480 9.96 14.09 -9.54
N THR A 481 9.35 14.54 -8.45
CA THR A 481 9.98 14.70 -7.13
C THR A 481 10.53 13.36 -6.62
N GLY A 482 9.81 12.26 -6.80
CA GLY A 482 10.29 10.92 -6.46
C GLY A 482 11.55 10.46 -7.23
N ALA A 483 11.86 11.11 -8.37
CA ALA A 483 13.09 10.86 -9.12
C ALA A 483 14.26 11.75 -8.69
N PHE A 484 14.07 12.72 -7.79
CA PHE A 484 15.17 13.43 -7.13
C PHE A 484 15.61 12.63 -5.90
N ARG A 485 16.55 11.71 -6.10
CA ARG A 485 17.25 10.97 -5.03
C ARG A 485 18.76 10.89 -5.31
N PRO A 486 19.65 10.84 -4.31
CA PRO A 486 21.08 10.70 -4.57
C PRO A 486 21.39 9.49 -5.47
N ILE A 487 22.33 9.65 -6.40
CA ILE A 487 22.81 8.60 -7.29
C ILE A 487 23.72 7.67 -6.49
N ARG A 488 23.21 6.49 -6.14
CA ARG A 488 23.91 5.47 -5.34
C ARG A 488 24.46 4.30 -6.16
N ASN A 489 24.40 4.42 -7.47
CA ASN A 489 24.71 3.34 -8.38
C ASN A 489 26.17 3.44 -8.81
N ALA A 490 26.93 2.35 -8.67
CA ALA A 490 28.33 2.30 -9.02
C ALA A 490 28.57 2.29 -10.55
N ASP A 491 27.62 1.80 -11.34
CA ASP A 491 27.84 1.53 -12.78
C ASP A 491 28.02 2.80 -13.61
N ILE A 492 27.53 3.94 -13.13
CA ILE A 492 27.67 5.22 -13.84
C ILE A 492 29.14 5.56 -14.10
N TRP A 493 30.04 5.24 -13.16
CA TRP A 493 31.46 5.56 -13.25
C TRP A 493 32.14 4.80 -14.39
N MET A 494 31.75 3.55 -14.60
CA MET A 494 32.24 2.77 -15.74
C MET A 494 31.75 3.36 -17.07
N HIS A 495 30.49 3.79 -17.17
CA HIS A 495 30.01 4.45 -18.37
C HIS A 495 30.75 5.76 -18.65
N LEU A 496 31.05 6.55 -17.61
CA LEU A 496 31.87 7.75 -17.77
C LEU A 496 33.27 7.41 -18.28
N ARG A 497 33.91 6.37 -17.73
CA ARG A 497 35.24 5.95 -18.16
C ARG A 497 35.26 5.50 -19.63
N VAL A 498 34.32 4.63 -20.00
CA VAL A 498 34.19 4.17 -21.39
C VAL A 498 33.96 5.35 -22.33
N ALA A 499 33.16 6.35 -21.92
CA ALA A 499 32.94 7.55 -22.71
C ALA A 499 34.21 8.41 -22.84
N ASP A 500 35.01 8.54 -21.79
CA ASP A 500 36.30 9.24 -21.85
C ASP A 500 37.26 8.54 -22.81
N ASP A 501 37.34 7.22 -22.78
CA ASP A 501 38.18 6.45 -23.69
C ASP A 501 37.71 6.57 -25.15
N ILE A 502 36.40 6.57 -25.40
CA ILE A 502 35.84 6.80 -26.75
C ILE A 502 36.19 8.20 -27.25
N VAL A 503 36.08 9.21 -26.40
CA VAL A 503 36.38 10.60 -26.77
C VAL A 503 37.88 10.80 -27.00
N ALA A 504 38.73 10.13 -26.22
CA ALA A 504 40.18 10.22 -26.35
C ALA A 504 40.72 9.46 -27.58
N SER A 505 40.21 8.25 -27.84
CA SER A 505 40.71 7.39 -28.92
C SER A 505 39.97 7.56 -30.25
N GLY A 506 38.73 8.05 -30.22
CA GLY A 506 37.82 8.02 -31.37
C GLY A 506 37.23 6.64 -31.68
N GLU A 507 37.55 5.61 -30.89
CA GLU A 507 37.14 4.23 -31.12
C GLU A 507 36.30 3.68 -29.97
N ILE A 508 35.39 2.75 -30.28
CA ILE A 508 34.57 2.06 -29.28
C ILE A 508 35.36 0.85 -28.76
N PRO A 509 35.58 0.76 -27.43
CA PRO A 509 36.34 -0.35 -26.84
C PRO A 509 35.76 -1.72 -27.21
N ARG A 510 36.64 -2.62 -27.68
CA ARG A 510 36.29 -3.99 -28.10
C ARG A 510 36.83 -5.08 -27.18
N VAL A 511 37.78 -4.73 -26.31
CA VAL A 511 38.43 -5.62 -25.35
C VAL A 511 38.49 -4.93 -23.99
N ASP A 512 38.47 -5.71 -22.91
CA ASP A 512 38.68 -5.17 -21.58
C ASP A 512 40.14 -4.74 -21.40
N GLN A 513 40.35 -3.54 -20.88
CA GLN A 513 41.68 -2.99 -20.58
C GLN A 513 41.83 -2.58 -19.12
N TYR A 514 40.77 -2.70 -18.32
CA TYR A 514 40.71 -2.10 -17.00
C TYR A 514 40.91 -3.11 -15.89
N SER A 515 40.32 -4.30 -16.01
CA SER A 515 40.36 -5.29 -14.95
C SER A 515 41.67 -6.06 -14.97
N ALA A 516 42.23 -6.33 -13.80
CA ALA A 516 43.45 -7.12 -13.69
C ALA A 516 43.28 -8.56 -14.20
N VAL A 517 42.10 -9.15 -14.03
CA VAL A 517 41.85 -10.59 -14.27
C VAL A 517 41.17 -10.86 -15.61
N ALA A 518 40.52 -9.86 -16.20
CA ALA A 518 39.77 -9.99 -17.45
C ALA A 518 40.38 -9.20 -18.63
N ALA A 519 41.53 -8.55 -18.43
CA ALA A 519 42.24 -7.83 -19.48
C ALA A 519 42.42 -8.69 -20.75
N GLY A 520 42.12 -8.10 -21.91
CA GLY A 520 42.18 -8.77 -23.21
C GLY A 520 40.95 -9.60 -23.58
N ARG A 521 40.00 -9.85 -22.66
CA ARG A 521 38.74 -10.52 -23.01
C ARG A 521 37.85 -9.64 -23.88
N PRO A 522 37.03 -10.21 -24.78
CA PRO A 522 36.08 -9.44 -25.58
C PRO A 522 35.14 -8.61 -24.70
N HIS A 523 35.06 -7.31 -24.98
CA HIS A 523 34.12 -6.39 -24.34
C HIS A 523 33.20 -5.81 -25.41
N LEU A 524 31.93 -6.20 -25.38
CA LEU A 524 30.93 -5.64 -26.28
C LEU A 524 30.33 -4.39 -25.63
N SER A 525 30.92 -3.22 -25.94
CA SER A 525 30.44 -1.92 -25.45
C SER A 525 29.13 -1.47 -26.12
N HIS A 526 28.09 -2.30 -26.01
CA HIS A 526 26.80 -2.14 -26.66
C HIS A 526 25.98 -0.94 -26.15
N GLU A 527 26.40 -0.31 -25.05
CA GLU A 527 25.76 0.85 -24.44
C GLU A 527 26.58 2.14 -24.65
N TRP A 528 27.51 2.15 -25.62
CA TRP A 528 28.44 3.24 -25.90
C TRP A 528 27.76 4.62 -26.04
N LEU A 529 26.60 4.70 -26.70
CA LEU A 529 25.92 5.99 -26.90
C LEU A 529 25.34 6.52 -25.59
N SER A 530 24.92 5.63 -24.68
CA SER A 530 24.42 6.03 -23.37
C SER A 530 25.54 6.58 -22.51
N ALA A 531 26.73 5.98 -22.59
CA ALA A 531 27.95 6.46 -21.95
C ALA A 531 28.31 7.88 -22.41
N LEU A 532 28.29 8.15 -23.73
CA LEU A 532 28.52 9.49 -24.27
C LEU A 532 27.47 10.51 -23.80
N ILE A 533 26.18 10.14 -23.77
CA ILE A 533 25.11 11.02 -23.26
C ILE A 533 25.33 11.32 -21.78
N PHE A 534 25.62 10.31 -20.95
CA PHE A 534 25.87 10.51 -19.53
C PHE A 534 27.09 11.38 -19.30
N ARG A 535 28.19 11.19 -20.05
CA ARG A 535 29.36 12.06 -20.00
C ARG A 535 29.02 13.50 -20.36
N GLY A 536 28.33 13.72 -21.48
CA GLY A 536 27.93 15.07 -21.89
C GLY A 536 27.06 15.78 -20.85
N VAL A 537 26.12 15.07 -20.23
CA VAL A 537 25.30 15.61 -19.14
C VAL A 537 26.13 15.84 -17.87
N TYR A 538 27.03 14.93 -17.54
CA TYR A 538 27.93 15.06 -16.40
C TYR A 538 28.83 16.30 -16.51
N GLN A 539 29.30 16.66 -17.71
CA GLN A 539 30.08 17.88 -17.94
C GLN A 539 29.31 19.18 -17.68
N LEU A 540 27.97 19.17 -17.77
CA LEU A 540 27.16 20.38 -17.54
C LEU A 540 27.00 20.74 -16.06
N GLY A 541 27.16 19.77 -15.15
CA GLY A 541 26.89 20.00 -13.73
C GLY A 541 26.97 18.74 -12.87
N GLY A 542 27.89 17.83 -13.19
CA GLY A 542 28.18 16.61 -12.43
C GLY A 542 26.97 15.73 -12.14
N GLY A 543 26.93 15.20 -10.92
CA GLY A 543 25.83 14.35 -10.46
C GLY A 543 24.49 15.09 -10.35
N GLN A 544 24.48 16.41 -10.17
CA GLN A 544 23.24 17.19 -10.15
C GLN A 544 22.59 17.17 -11.54
N ALA A 545 23.36 17.40 -12.60
CA ALA A 545 22.86 17.35 -13.98
C ALA A 545 22.31 15.95 -14.34
N LEU A 546 22.99 14.87 -13.92
CA LEU A 546 22.50 13.51 -14.09
C LEU A 546 21.19 13.23 -13.32
N SER A 547 21.02 13.86 -12.15
CA SER A 547 19.77 13.77 -11.38
C SER A 547 18.62 14.48 -12.12
N VAL A 548 18.89 15.63 -12.73
CA VAL A 548 17.93 16.38 -13.56
C VAL A 548 17.55 15.59 -14.82
N LEU A 549 18.51 14.94 -15.49
CA LEU A 549 18.24 14.04 -16.62
C LEU A 549 17.24 12.95 -16.21
N ARG A 550 17.51 12.26 -15.10
CA ARG A 550 16.63 11.22 -14.56
C ARG A 550 15.22 11.74 -14.24
N ALA A 551 15.12 12.92 -13.63
CA ALA A 551 13.84 13.57 -13.33
C ALA A 551 13.08 13.95 -14.62
N THR A 552 13.79 14.45 -15.63
CA THR A 552 13.20 14.80 -16.93
C THR A 552 12.69 13.56 -17.65
N MET A 553 13.41 12.44 -17.55
CA MET A 553 12.99 11.16 -18.12
C MET A 553 11.72 10.62 -17.48
N ILE A 554 11.59 10.65 -16.14
CA ILE A 554 10.33 10.21 -15.51
C ILE A 554 9.18 11.12 -15.92
N LEU A 555 9.38 12.44 -15.97
CA LEU A 555 8.35 13.37 -16.41
C LEU A 555 7.89 13.06 -17.83
N ALA A 556 8.84 12.83 -18.75
CA ALA A 556 8.54 12.42 -20.12
C ALA A 556 7.73 11.11 -20.18
N MET A 557 8.11 10.09 -19.39
CA MET A 557 7.37 8.82 -19.30
C MET A 557 5.92 9.05 -18.83
N LEU A 558 5.72 9.83 -17.77
CA LEU A 558 4.38 10.12 -17.23
C LEU A 558 3.53 10.91 -18.23
N LEU A 559 4.11 11.88 -18.92
CA LEU A 559 3.43 12.63 -19.98
C LEU A 559 3.05 11.71 -21.14
N LEU A 560 3.97 10.87 -21.62
CA LEU A 560 3.70 9.92 -22.70
C LEU A 560 2.57 8.96 -22.33
N LEU A 561 2.59 8.40 -21.11
CA LEU A 561 1.52 7.53 -20.62
C LEU A 561 0.18 8.28 -20.53
N TRP A 562 0.15 9.47 -19.93
CA TRP A 562 -1.08 10.27 -19.83
C TRP A 562 -1.63 10.67 -21.20
N PHE A 563 -0.76 11.08 -22.13
CA PHE A 563 -1.15 11.51 -23.47
C PHE A 563 -1.43 10.34 -24.42
N SER A 564 -1.00 9.12 -24.11
CA SER A 564 -1.39 7.89 -24.83
C SER A 564 -2.92 7.69 -24.81
N LEU A 565 -3.59 8.17 -23.76
CA LEU A 565 -5.02 8.05 -23.57
C LEU A 565 -5.83 9.05 -24.40
N THR A 566 -7.13 8.76 -24.63
CA THR A 566 -8.06 9.73 -25.23
C THR A 566 -8.38 10.86 -24.25
N LYS A 567 -8.84 12.02 -24.74
CA LYS A 567 -9.28 13.12 -23.85
C LYS A 567 -10.35 12.65 -22.85
N ARG A 568 -11.26 11.78 -23.28
CA ARG A 568 -12.30 11.16 -22.42
C ARG A 568 -11.70 10.25 -21.35
N ALA A 569 -10.68 9.47 -21.70
CA ALA A 569 -10.06 8.52 -20.79
C ALA A 569 -9.08 9.14 -19.79
N ARG A 570 -8.78 10.44 -19.88
CA ARG A 570 -7.96 11.19 -18.91
C ARG A 570 -8.81 11.63 -17.71
N SER A 571 -9.48 10.67 -17.08
CA SER A 571 -10.31 10.93 -15.90
C SER A 571 -9.46 10.93 -14.65
N PHE A 572 -9.45 12.01 -13.89
CA PHE A 572 -8.68 12.08 -12.66
C PHE A 572 -9.00 10.97 -11.61
N ILE A 573 -10.26 10.56 -11.43
CA ILE A 573 -10.68 9.57 -10.42
C ILE A 573 -10.09 8.19 -10.72
N LEU A 574 -9.98 7.86 -12.00
CA LEU A 574 -9.53 6.55 -12.44
C LEU A 574 -8.06 6.58 -12.87
N THR A 575 -7.75 7.47 -13.79
CA THR A 575 -6.46 7.55 -14.46
C THR A 575 -5.35 8.07 -13.57
N ALA A 576 -5.62 9.03 -12.68
CA ALA A 576 -4.56 9.57 -11.82
C ALA A 576 -4.08 8.55 -10.78
N PRO A 577 -4.95 7.81 -10.04
CA PRO A 577 -4.49 6.73 -9.17
C PRO A 577 -3.75 5.62 -9.92
N LEU A 578 -4.26 5.21 -11.09
CA LEU A 578 -3.58 4.21 -11.92
C LEU A 578 -2.22 4.70 -12.42
N LEU A 579 -2.11 5.98 -12.77
CA LEU A 579 -0.83 6.59 -13.18
C LEU A 579 0.11 6.72 -11.99
N ALA A 580 -0.40 7.00 -10.79
CA ALA A 580 0.40 7.07 -9.58
C ALA A 580 0.99 5.69 -9.20
N LEU A 581 0.19 4.62 -9.29
CA LEU A 581 0.66 3.26 -9.07
C LEU A 581 1.68 2.84 -10.15
N ALA A 582 1.43 3.17 -11.43
CA ALA A 582 2.39 2.93 -12.50
C ALA A 582 3.68 3.72 -12.28
N ALA A 583 3.59 5.00 -11.91
CA ALA A 583 4.73 5.85 -11.58
C ALA A 583 5.55 5.26 -10.44
N TYR A 584 4.90 4.71 -9.42
CA TYR A 584 5.56 4.10 -8.27
C TYR A 584 6.49 2.96 -8.71
N ILE A 585 5.97 1.99 -9.47
CA ILE A 585 6.79 0.86 -9.95
C ILE A 585 7.85 1.31 -10.97
N ILE A 586 7.57 2.31 -11.81
CA ILE A 586 8.57 2.87 -12.72
C ILE A 586 9.72 3.51 -11.91
N LEU A 587 9.41 4.28 -10.86
CA LEU A 587 10.40 4.94 -9.99
C LEU A 587 11.28 3.95 -9.20
N GLU A 588 10.83 2.72 -8.93
CA GLU A 588 11.70 1.69 -8.36
C GLU A 588 12.89 1.38 -9.27
N ARG A 589 12.68 1.47 -10.58
CA ARG A 589 13.66 1.08 -11.59
C ARG A 589 14.29 2.26 -12.30
N VAL A 590 13.82 3.50 -12.18
CA VAL A 590 14.50 4.64 -12.82
C VAL A 590 15.81 4.98 -12.09
N PHE A 591 16.95 4.54 -12.65
CA PHE A 591 18.30 4.86 -12.19
C PHE A 591 19.07 5.59 -13.30
N VAL A 592 20.18 6.25 -12.94
CA VAL A 592 21.13 6.79 -13.92
C VAL A 592 21.96 5.62 -14.47
N ARG A 593 21.33 4.85 -15.36
CA ARG A 593 21.83 3.65 -16.04
C ARG A 593 21.19 3.60 -17.43
N PRO A 594 21.79 2.91 -18.42
CA PRO A 594 21.28 2.91 -19.79
C PRO A 594 19.87 2.33 -19.93
N HIS A 595 19.44 1.44 -19.02
CA HIS A 595 18.09 0.88 -19.06
C HIS A 595 16.98 1.93 -18.89
N VAL A 596 17.26 3.14 -18.38
CA VAL A 596 16.28 4.23 -18.31
C VAL A 596 15.75 4.62 -19.69
N PHE A 597 16.59 4.53 -20.74
CA PHE A 597 16.20 4.79 -22.12
C PHE A 597 15.21 3.73 -22.63
N THR A 598 15.37 2.48 -22.20
CA THR A 598 14.41 1.39 -22.52
C THR A 598 13.03 1.65 -21.94
N LEU A 599 12.95 2.14 -20.69
CA LEU A 599 11.67 2.51 -20.09
C LEU A 599 11.00 3.66 -20.85
N LEU A 600 11.79 4.67 -21.23
CA LEU A 600 11.29 5.82 -22.00
C LEU A 600 10.78 5.39 -23.38
N PHE A 601 11.56 4.59 -24.10
CA PHE A 601 11.22 4.13 -25.44
C PHE A 601 10.04 3.18 -25.41
N LEU A 602 9.87 2.37 -24.36
CA LEU A 602 8.66 1.59 -24.16
C LEU A 602 7.42 2.48 -23.98
N CYS A 603 7.52 3.59 -23.24
CA CYS A 603 6.45 4.59 -23.15
C CYS A 603 6.16 5.25 -24.51
N ILE A 604 7.18 5.53 -25.34
CA ILE A 604 6.99 6.05 -26.70
C ILE A 604 6.30 5.00 -27.59
N TRP A 605 6.66 3.73 -27.46
CA TRP A 605 6.00 2.62 -28.14
C TRP A 605 4.52 2.54 -27.75
N VAL A 606 4.20 2.52 -26.44
CA VAL A 606 2.80 2.55 -25.96
C VAL A 606 2.06 3.77 -26.51
N PHE A 607 2.65 4.97 -26.39
CA PHE A 607 2.04 6.19 -26.92
C PHE A 607 1.74 6.07 -28.43
N SER A 608 2.70 5.61 -29.21
CA SER A 608 2.61 5.53 -30.67
C SER A 608 1.58 4.49 -31.11
N LEU A 609 1.59 3.31 -30.48
CA LEU A 609 0.65 2.23 -30.75
C LEU A 609 -0.79 2.63 -30.38
N GLU A 610 -0.99 3.27 -29.23
CA GLU A 610 -2.32 3.74 -28.82
C GLU A 610 -2.86 4.79 -29.81
N HIS A 611 -2.00 5.67 -30.34
CA HIS A 611 -2.41 6.64 -31.37
C HIS A 611 -2.67 5.99 -32.74
N TRP A 612 -1.85 5.02 -33.15
CA TRP A 612 -2.04 4.28 -34.39
C TRP A 612 -3.32 3.45 -34.34
N ARG A 613 -3.56 2.71 -33.26
CA ARG A 613 -4.77 1.89 -33.06
C ARG A 613 -6.06 2.72 -33.19
N ARG A 614 -6.04 3.97 -32.71
CA ARG A 614 -7.18 4.90 -32.81
C ARG A 614 -7.32 5.61 -34.14
N LYS A 615 -6.21 6.04 -34.76
CA LYS A 615 -6.23 6.95 -35.92
C LYS A 615 -5.81 6.30 -37.23
N ARG A 616 -5.25 5.10 -37.18
CA ARG A 616 -4.63 4.33 -38.30
C ARG A 616 -3.64 5.14 -39.15
N ARG A 617 -3.01 6.17 -38.58
CA ARG A 617 -2.03 7.03 -39.29
C ARG A 617 -0.63 6.42 -39.23
N LEU A 618 -0.02 6.20 -40.39
CA LEU A 618 1.27 5.53 -40.54
C LEU A 618 2.44 6.27 -39.84
N ARG A 619 2.37 7.60 -39.73
CA ARG A 619 3.40 8.40 -39.04
C ARG A 619 3.70 7.96 -37.61
N TYR A 620 2.71 7.38 -36.91
CA TYR A 620 2.90 6.86 -35.55
C TYR A 620 3.70 5.55 -35.53
N LEU A 621 3.72 4.80 -36.63
CA LEU A 621 4.57 3.61 -36.76
C LEU A 621 5.96 3.98 -37.28
N ILE A 622 6.05 4.85 -38.30
CA ILE A 622 7.34 5.22 -38.92
C ILE A 622 8.32 5.82 -37.91
N ILE A 623 7.85 6.62 -36.95
CA ILE A 623 8.72 7.22 -35.92
C ILE A 623 9.43 6.17 -35.04
N LEU A 624 8.91 4.95 -34.97
CA LEU A 624 9.51 3.87 -34.19
C LEU A 624 10.76 3.28 -34.88
N ILE A 625 10.94 3.47 -36.19
CA ILE A 625 12.11 2.97 -36.93
C ILE A 625 13.39 3.74 -36.55
N PRO A 626 13.47 5.09 -36.65
CA PRO A 626 14.65 5.81 -36.18
C PRO A 626 14.83 5.69 -34.67
N LEU A 627 13.73 5.58 -33.90
CA LEU A 627 13.80 5.29 -32.47
C LEU A 627 14.51 3.95 -32.19
N GLN A 628 14.28 2.94 -33.04
CA GLN A 628 14.91 1.63 -32.91
C GLN A 628 16.42 1.67 -33.12
N VAL A 629 16.89 2.49 -34.08
CA VAL A 629 18.34 2.73 -34.27
C VAL A 629 18.95 3.31 -32.99
N LEU A 630 18.29 4.33 -32.40
CA LEU A 630 18.74 4.90 -31.13
C LEU A 630 18.71 3.86 -30.01
N TRP A 631 17.64 3.06 -29.92
CA TRP A 631 17.50 2.03 -28.89
C TRP A 631 18.62 0.99 -28.94
N ALA A 632 18.93 0.47 -30.13
CA ALA A 632 19.98 -0.53 -30.31
C ALA A 632 21.38 -0.04 -29.91
N ASN A 633 21.63 1.27 -29.97
CA ASN A 633 22.91 1.87 -29.55
C ASN A 633 22.91 2.36 -28.08
N LEU A 634 21.74 2.46 -27.44
CA LEU A 634 21.60 2.95 -26.08
C LEU A 634 21.52 1.85 -25.02
N HIS A 635 20.82 0.74 -25.27
CA HIS A 635 20.64 -0.33 -24.29
C HIS A 635 20.15 -1.64 -24.94
N GLY A 636 20.59 -2.79 -24.41
CA GLY A 636 20.23 -4.14 -24.90
C GLY A 636 18.73 -4.50 -24.89
N GLY A 637 17.90 -3.68 -24.22
CA GLY A 637 16.44 -3.84 -24.17
C GLY A 637 15.71 -3.62 -25.49
N TYR A 638 16.40 -3.24 -26.57
CA TYR A 638 15.81 -3.01 -27.90
C TYR A 638 15.08 -4.24 -28.46
N ILE A 639 15.46 -5.46 -28.06
CA ILE A 639 14.80 -6.71 -28.50
C ILE A 639 13.31 -6.73 -28.16
N ILE A 640 12.92 -6.07 -27.07
CA ILE A 640 11.53 -6.04 -26.60
C ILE A 640 10.61 -5.41 -27.65
N SER A 641 11.11 -4.41 -28.39
CA SER A 641 10.36 -3.79 -29.49
C SER A 641 10.00 -4.80 -30.60
N LEU A 642 10.90 -5.75 -30.90
CA LEU A 642 10.71 -6.77 -31.92
C LEU A 642 9.68 -7.79 -31.46
N VAL A 643 9.74 -8.19 -30.18
CA VAL A 643 8.75 -9.07 -29.55
C VAL A 643 7.36 -8.41 -29.59
N ILE A 644 7.26 -7.14 -29.20
CA ILE A 644 6.00 -6.38 -29.26
C ILE A 644 5.51 -6.27 -30.71
N GLY A 645 6.38 -5.91 -31.67
CA GLY A 645 6.03 -5.79 -33.08
C GLY A 645 5.50 -7.09 -33.69
N ALA A 646 6.20 -8.21 -33.46
CA ALA A 646 5.80 -9.54 -33.92
C ALA A 646 4.48 -9.98 -33.28
N MET A 647 4.33 -9.80 -31.96
CA MET A 647 3.10 -10.13 -31.22
C MET A 647 1.91 -9.32 -31.73
N LEU A 648 2.08 -8.03 -32.01
CA LEU A 648 1.02 -7.18 -32.58
C LEU A 648 0.67 -7.59 -34.00
N THR A 649 1.66 -7.91 -34.83
CA THR A 649 1.45 -8.39 -36.21
C THR A 649 0.64 -9.69 -36.20
N GLY A 650 1.04 -10.67 -35.38
CA GLY A 650 0.33 -11.95 -35.24
C GLY A 650 -1.08 -11.76 -34.69
N THR A 651 -1.26 -10.90 -33.70
CA THR A 651 -2.60 -10.59 -33.13
C THR A 651 -3.50 -9.91 -34.16
N ALA A 652 -2.97 -8.96 -34.94
CA ALA A 652 -3.73 -8.31 -36.01
C ALA A 652 -4.11 -9.31 -37.11
N ALA A 653 -3.23 -10.24 -37.47
CA ALA A 653 -3.53 -11.32 -38.43
C ALA A 653 -4.63 -12.23 -37.90
N LEU A 654 -4.56 -12.66 -36.63
CA LEU A 654 -5.60 -13.46 -35.99
C LEU A 654 -6.95 -12.73 -35.95
N LEU A 655 -6.97 -11.43 -35.65
CA LEU A 655 -8.20 -10.62 -35.67
C LEU A 655 -8.72 -10.36 -37.09
N THR A 656 -7.87 -10.43 -38.10
CA THR A 656 -8.28 -10.36 -39.52
C THR A 656 -8.91 -11.69 -39.97
N LEU A 657 -8.34 -12.82 -39.57
CA LEU A 657 -8.85 -14.17 -39.88
C LEU A 657 -10.11 -14.52 -39.07
N PHE A 658 -10.17 -14.11 -37.80
CA PHE A 658 -11.28 -14.38 -36.89
C PHE A 658 -11.81 -13.08 -36.26
N PRO A 659 -12.56 -12.25 -37.02
CA PRO A 659 -13.09 -10.98 -36.52
C PRO A 659 -13.97 -11.14 -35.28
N SER A 660 -14.62 -12.31 -35.12
CA SER A 660 -15.42 -12.62 -33.93
C SER A 660 -14.63 -12.56 -32.62
N LEU A 661 -13.31 -12.63 -32.63
CA LEU A 661 -12.47 -12.54 -31.43
C LEU A 661 -12.33 -11.12 -30.87
N SER A 662 -12.88 -10.10 -31.53
CA SER A 662 -13.05 -8.76 -30.95
C SER A 662 -14.35 -8.10 -31.38
N LYS A 663 -15.07 -7.46 -30.44
CA LYS A 663 -16.27 -6.68 -30.80
C LYS A 663 -15.99 -5.21 -31.12
N ASN A 664 -14.87 -4.69 -30.62
CA ASN A 664 -14.60 -3.26 -30.62
C ASN A 664 -13.49 -2.86 -31.61
N GLU A 665 -12.79 -3.84 -32.19
CA GLU A 665 -11.66 -3.59 -33.08
C GLU A 665 -11.70 -4.51 -34.29
N SER A 666 -11.52 -3.92 -35.46
CA SER A 666 -11.29 -4.62 -36.71
C SER A 666 -9.92 -4.25 -37.27
N TYR A 667 -9.27 -5.24 -37.88
CA TYR A 667 -7.99 -5.11 -38.57
C TYR A 667 -8.16 -5.67 -39.99
N GLY A 668 -7.45 -5.08 -40.96
CA GLY A 668 -7.36 -5.61 -42.31
C GLY A 668 -5.94 -6.07 -42.65
N TRP A 669 -5.78 -6.79 -43.75
CA TRP A 669 -4.47 -7.22 -44.24
C TRP A 669 -3.49 -6.06 -44.47
N SER A 670 -3.98 -4.86 -44.78
CA SER A 670 -3.14 -3.66 -44.84
C SER A 670 -2.52 -3.29 -43.49
N ASP A 671 -3.25 -3.49 -42.38
CA ASP A 671 -2.72 -3.23 -41.04
C ASP A 671 -1.72 -4.30 -40.61
N VAL A 672 -1.97 -5.56 -40.98
CA VAL A 672 -1.02 -6.66 -40.80
C VAL A 672 0.27 -6.39 -41.56
N ALA A 673 0.19 -6.00 -42.84
CA ALA A 673 1.35 -5.66 -43.65
C ALA A 673 2.12 -4.46 -43.10
N ARG A 674 1.43 -3.43 -42.58
CA ARG A 674 2.08 -2.27 -41.93
C ARG A 674 2.80 -2.65 -40.65
N LEU A 675 2.20 -3.48 -39.79
CA LEU A 675 2.82 -3.94 -38.54
C LEU A 675 3.98 -4.91 -38.79
N GLY A 676 3.82 -5.82 -39.75
CA GLY A 676 4.87 -6.73 -40.18
C GLY A 676 6.02 -5.98 -40.83
N GLY A 677 5.72 -5.01 -41.71
CA GLY A 677 6.70 -4.10 -42.31
C GLY A 677 7.44 -3.26 -41.27
N LEU A 678 6.73 -2.76 -40.24
CA LEU A 678 7.37 -2.09 -39.10
C LEU A 678 8.32 -3.03 -38.36
N THR A 679 7.90 -4.26 -38.10
CA THR A 679 8.71 -5.23 -37.35
C THR A 679 9.98 -5.60 -38.11
N ALA A 680 9.86 -5.84 -39.43
CA ALA A 680 11.00 -6.07 -40.32
C ALA A 680 11.91 -4.83 -40.40
N ALA A 681 11.35 -3.62 -40.51
CA ALA A 681 12.11 -2.39 -40.52
C ALA A 681 12.84 -2.14 -39.19
N CYS A 682 12.22 -2.43 -38.04
CA CYS A 682 12.86 -2.35 -36.74
C CYS A 682 13.98 -3.40 -36.59
N LEU A 683 13.79 -4.61 -37.10
CA LEU A 683 14.84 -5.63 -37.12
C LEU A 683 16.05 -5.16 -37.95
N ALA A 684 15.81 -4.60 -39.13
CA ALA A 684 16.86 -4.01 -39.96
C ALA A 684 17.52 -2.81 -39.29
N ALA A 685 16.74 -1.92 -38.67
CA ALA A 685 17.22 -0.76 -37.93
C ALA A 685 18.11 -1.15 -36.73
N SER A 686 17.84 -2.29 -36.08
CA SER A 686 18.69 -2.83 -35.02
C SER A 686 20.10 -3.21 -35.49
N LEU A 687 20.32 -3.42 -36.79
CA LEU A 687 21.64 -3.69 -37.35
C LEU A 687 22.49 -2.43 -37.54
N ILE A 688 21.88 -1.23 -37.43
CA ILE A 688 22.56 0.06 -37.55
C ILE A 688 23.22 0.39 -36.21
N ASN A 689 24.31 -0.31 -35.92
CA ASN A 689 25.15 -0.12 -34.75
C ASN A 689 26.58 -0.63 -35.05
N PRO A 690 27.61 -0.21 -34.29
CA PRO A 690 29.00 -0.60 -34.51
C PRO A 690 29.28 -2.11 -34.51
N HIS A 691 28.40 -2.90 -33.89
CA HIS A 691 28.54 -4.35 -33.73
C HIS A 691 27.65 -5.16 -34.70
N GLY A 692 26.77 -4.51 -35.47
CA GLY A 692 25.86 -5.14 -36.43
C GLY A 692 25.13 -6.37 -35.86
N VAL A 693 25.32 -7.52 -36.50
CA VAL A 693 24.68 -8.80 -36.13
C VAL A 693 25.20 -9.35 -34.79
N GLN A 694 26.42 -8.99 -34.36
CA GLN A 694 26.99 -9.48 -33.09
C GLN A 694 26.16 -9.01 -31.90
N LEU A 695 25.53 -7.82 -31.97
CA LEU A 695 24.65 -7.32 -30.92
C LEU A 695 23.41 -8.21 -30.71
N ILE A 696 22.83 -8.73 -31.81
CA ILE A 696 21.69 -9.65 -31.75
C ILE A 696 22.13 -10.98 -31.13
N LYS A 697 23.28 -11.53 -31.57
CA LYS A 697 23.84 -12.75 -30.99
C LYS A 697 24.05 -12.60 -29.49
N PHE A 698 24.74 -11.54 -29.07
CA PHE A 698 25.00 -11.23 -27.66
C PHE A 698 23.72 -11.14 -26.83
N SER A 699 22.69 -10.46 -27.35
CA SER A 699 21.43 -10.29 -26.63
C SER A 699 20.65 -11.62 -26.50
N LEU A 700 20.72 -12.51 -27.48
CA LEU A 700 20.08 -13.83 -27.44
C LEU A 700 20.85 -14.84 -26.56
N THR A 701 22.19 -14.81 -26.56
CA THR A 701 23.02 -15.81 -25.86
C THR A 701 23.43 -15.41 -24.45
N THR A 702 23.78 -14.13 -24.25
CA THR A 702 24.41 -13.67 -23.00
C THR A 702 23.38 -12.93 -22.13
N SER A 703 22.52 -12.10 -22.72
CA SER A 703 21.57 -11.30 -21.94
C SER A 703 20.30 -12.06 -21.52
N LEU A 704 19.80 -12.98 -22.35
CA LEU A 704 18.54 -13.70 -22.09
C LEU A 704 18.72 -15.09 -21.46
N ALA A 705 19.89 -15.72 -21.61
CA ALA A 705 20.09 -17.15 -21.33
C ALA A 705 21.10 -17.50 -20.22
N SER A 706 21.84 -16.54 -19.66
CA SER A 706 22.89 -16.87 -18.70
C SER A 706 22.36 -17.10 -17.28
N ASP A 707 22.30 -18.36 -16.85
CA ASP A 707 21.83 -18.71 -15.50
C ASP A 707 22.76 -18.21 -14.38
N TYR A 708 24.06 -18.04 -14.66
CA TYR A 708 25.02 -17.51 -13.68
C TYR A 708 24.73 -16.04 -13.31
N ILE A 709 24.28 -15.20 -14.25
CA ILE A 709 23.90 -13.80 -13.94
C ILE A 709 22.71 -13.78 -12.98
N LYS A 710 21.73 -14.68 -13.14
CA LYS A 710 20.59 -14.80 -12.24
C LYS A 710 20.98 -15.26 -10.84
N GLN A 711 22.06 -16.04 -10.72
CA GLN A 711 22.56 -16.54 -9.45
C GLN A 711 23.22 -15.45 -8.60
N PHE A 712 24.01 -14.57 -9.22
CA PHE A 712 24.82 -13.58 -8.49
C PHE A 712 24.23 -12.17 -8.45
N VAL A 713 23.36 -11.82 -9.40
CA VAL A 713 22.78 -10.47 -9.48
C VAL A 713 21.33 -10.47 -9.00
N TYR A 714 21.10 -9.90 -7.83
CA TYR A 714 19.78 -9.79 -7.19
C TYR A 714 18.66 -9.32 -8.14
N GLU A 715 18.94 -8.36 -9.03
CA GLU A 715 17.93 -7.77 -9.92
C GLU A 715 17.36 -8.74 -10.97
N TRP A 716 18.07 -9.85 -11.22
CA TRP A 716 17.65 -10.92 -12.11
C TRP A 716 16.88 -12.05 -11.40
N GLY A 717 16.76 -11.97 -10.07
CA GLY A 717 15.95 -12.88 -9.28
C GLY A 717 14.45 -12.73 -9.50
N SER A 718 13.69 -13.72 -9.05
CA SER A 718 12.24 -13.74 -9.17
C SER A 718 11.57 -12.67 -8.30
N PRO A 719 10.55 -11.95 -8.81
CA PRO A 719 9.74 -11.05 -7.99
C PRO A 719 8.86 -11.80 -6.98
N LEU A 720 8.82 -13.14 -7.02
CA LEU A 720 8.14 -13.97 -6.02
C LEU A 720 9.06 -14.42 -4.87
N ALA A 721 10.37 -14.15 -4.95
CA ALA A 721 11.31 -14.52 -3.89
C ALA A 721 11.05 -13.72 -2.60
N ASP A 722 11.33 -14.32 -1.43
CA ASP A 722 11.08 -13.70 -0.12
C ASP A 722 11.75 -12.34 0.05
N ASN A 723 12.97 -12.20 -0.46
CA ASN A 723 13.74 -10.97 -0.42
C ASN A 723 13.12 -9.79 -1.20
N TYR A 724 12.27 -10.04 -2.22
CA TYR A 724 11.50 -9.01 -2.90
C TYR A 724 10.10 -8.86 -2.28
N ARG A 725 9.45 -9.98 -1.88
CA ARG A 725 8.16 -9.96 -1.18
C ARG A 725 8.20 -9.17 0.13
N GLN A 726 9.31 -9.23 0.85
CA GLN A 726 9.49 -8.50 2.11
C GLN A 726 9.70 -6.98 1.90
N ARG A 727 9.96 -6.52 0.67
CA ARG A 727 9.91 -5.08 0.32
C ARG A 727 8.45 -4.67 0.18
N ALA A 728 7.86 -4.32 1.32
CA ALA A 728 6.42 -4.20 1.55
C ALA A 728 5.61 -3.25 0.65
N TYR A 729 6.24 -2.53 -0.27
CA TYR A 729 5.53 -1.59 -1.15
C TYR A 729 5.66 -1.95 -2.63
N GLY A 730 6.82 -2.40 -3.10
CA GLY A 730 7.02 -2.80 -4.50
C GLY A 730 6.17 -4.00 -4.90
N PHE A 731 6.22 -5.07 -4.09
CA PHE A 731 5.45 -6.28 -4.37
C PHE A 731 3.94 -6.01 -4.36
N ASP A 732 3.45 -5.32 -3.33
CA ASP A 732 2.02 -5.02 -3.15
C ASP A 732 1.47 -4.16 -4.28
N VAL A 733 2.24 -3.18 -4.77
CA VAL A 733 1.84 -2.36 -5.91
C VAL A 733 1.88 -3.17 -7.22
N VAL A 734 2.91 -3.99 -7.46
CA VAL A 734 2.94 -4.89 -8.65
C VAL A 734 1.72 -5.81 -8.65
N LEU A 735 1.41 -6.43 -7.52
CA LEU A 735 0.25 -7.30 -7.37
C LEU A 735 -1.06 -6.53 -7.56
N THR A 736 -1.17 -5.32 -7.02
CA THR A 736 -2.33 -4.44 -7.23
C THR A 736 -2.53 -4.14 -8.72
N LEU A 737 -1.46 -3.76 -9.44
CA LEU A 737 -1.53 -3.50 -10.88
C LEU A 737 -1.91 -4.76 -11.66
N PHE A 738 -1.37 -5.91 -11.29
CA PHE A 738 -1.73 -7.21 -11.87
C PHE A 738 -3.22 -7.52 -11.68
N VAL A 739 -3.73 -7.41 -10.46
CA VAL A 739 -5.15 -7.66 -10.15
C VAL A 739 -6.04 -6.68 -10.90
N LEU A 740 -5.74 -5.37 -10.86
CA LEU A 740 -6.54 -4.37 -11.56
C LEU A 740 -6.56 -4.58 -13.08
N MET A 741 -5.44 -4.98 -13.68
CA MET A 741 -5.35 -5.26 -15.11
C MET A 741 -6.22 -6.47 -15.50
N TRP A 742 -6.02 -7.61 -14.83
CA TRP A 742 -6.73 -8.84 -15.18
C TRP A 742 -8.20 -8.84 -14.79
N VAL A 743 -8.55 -8.32 -13.61
CA VAL A 743 -9.96 -8.14 -13.21
C VAL A 743 -10.67 -7.19 -14.17
N GLY A 744 -10.03 -6.08 -14.56
CA GLY A 744 -10.57 -5.16 -15.55
C GLY A 744 -10.89 -5.86 -16.88
N LEU A 745 -9.99 -6.72 -17.37
CA LEU A 745 -10.21 -7.49 -18.60
C LEU A 745 -11.33 -8.53 -18.45
N ILE A 746 -11.36 -9.26 -17.33
CA ILE A 746 -12.39 -10.27 -17.03
C ILE A 746 -13.78 -9.63 -16.97
N LEU A 747 -13.93 -8.48 -16.30
CA LEU A 747 -15.19 -7.73 -16.25
C LEU A 747 -15.66 -7.30 -17.65
N ASN A 748 -14.73 -7.16 -18.60
CA ASN A 748 -15.00 -6.78 -19.98
C ASN A 748 -14.92 -7.96 -20.97
N ILE A 749 -14.94 -9.22 -20.50
CA ILE A 749 -14.76 -10.41 -21.37
C ILE A 749 -15.79 -10.49 -22.50
N LYS A 750 -17.01 -9.96 -22.29
CA LYS A 750 -18.07 -9.88 -23.32
C LYS A 750 -17.69 -9.01 -24.52
N ARG A 751 -16.73 -8.09 -24.37
CA ARG A 751 -16.17 -7.24 -25.43
C ARG A 751 -15.09 -7.95 -26.25
N ARG A 752 -14.64 -9.13 -25.80
CA ARG A 752 -13.58 -9.95 -26.40
C ARG A 752 -12.31 -9.12 -26.67
N PRO A 753 -11.64 -8.62 -25.61
CA PRO A 753 -10.51 -7.70 -25.75
C PRO A 753 -9.20 -8.44 -26.08
N LEU A 754 -9.15 -9.23 -27.17
CA LEU A 754 -8.03 -10.14 -27.47
C LEU A 754 -6.67 -9.43 -27.47
N LEU A 755 -6.55 -8.29 -28.16
CA LEU A 755 -5.30 -7.55 -28.20
C LEU A 755 -4.83 -7.10 -26.82
N ASP A 756 -5.74 -6.53 -26.02
CA ASP A 756 -5.42 -6.10 -24.66
C ASP A 756 -5.07 -7.30 -23.76
N ALA A 757 -5.71 -8.46 -23.97
CA ALA A 757 -5.40 -9.69 -23.25
C ALA A 757 -4.02 -10.26 -23.61
N ILE A 758 -3.61 -10.23 -24.87
CA ILE A 758 -2.27 -10.69 -25.28
C ILE A 758 -1.19 -9.71 -24.79
N VAL A 759 -1.43 -8.40 -24.83
CA VAL A 759 -0.48 -7.41 -24.27
C VAL A 759 -0.39 -7.56 -22.74
N ALA A 760 -1.51 -7.80 -22.05
CA ALA A 760 -1.52 -8.08 -20.61
C ALA A 760 -0.78 -9.38 -20.28
N LEU A 761 -0.92 -10.41 -21.11
CA LEU A 761 -0.16 -11.65 -20.98
C LEU A 761 1.34 -11.41 -21.16
N LEU A 762 1.74 -10.67 -22.21
CA LEU A 762 3.14 -10.32 -22.43
C LEU A 762 3.72 -9.54 -21.25
N ALA A 763 3.01 -8.51 -20.77
CA ALA A 763 3.44 -7.73 -19.61
C ALA A 763 3.58 -8.61 -18.35
N THR A 764 2.65 -9.54 -18.16
CA THR A 764 2.67 -10.50 -17.05
C THR A 764 3.90 -11.42 -17.14
N LEU A 765 4.13 -12.06 -18.29
CA LEU A 765 5.24 -12.99 -18.49
C LEU A 765 6.60 -12.29 -18.30
N ILE A 766 6.76 -11.09 -18.85
CA ILE A 766 7.98 -10.29 -18.69
C ILE A 766 8.17 -9.87 -17.23
N THR A 767 7.14 -9.40 -16.55
CA THR A 767 7.23 -8.98 -15.15
C THR A 767 7.63 -10.14 -14.23
N PHE A 768 7.10 -11.35 -14.44
CA PHE A 768 7.46 -12.52 -13.63
C PHE A 768 8.85 -13.09 -13.93
N GLN A 769 9.48 -12.71 -15.04
CA GLN A 769 10.80 -13.21 -15.41
C GLN A 769 11.89 -12.74 -14.45
N ALA A 770 11.85 -11.48 -14.00
CA ALA A 770 12.84 -10.93 -13.06
C ALA A 770 12.38 -9.61 -12.43
N ILE A 771 12.90 -9.29 -11.24
CA ILE A 771 12.67 -8.02 -10.53
C ILE A 771 12.99 -6.80 -11.42
N ARG A 772 13.99 -6.88 -12.29
CA ARG A 772 14.32 -5.80 -13.24
C ARG A 772 13.20 -5.41 -14.19
N PHE A 773 12.23 -6.29 -14.42
CA PHE A 773 11.14 -6.12 -15.39
C PHE A 773 9.78 -5.75 -14.76
N VAL A 774 9.72 -5.50 -13.45
CA VAL A 774 8.45 -5.17 -12.77
C VAL A 774 7.81 -3.88 -13.30
N SER A 775 8.60 -2.90 -13.75
CA SER A 775 8.09 -1.65 -14.34
C SER A 775 7.29 -1.83 -15.64
N PHE A 776 7.40 -2.99 -16.30
CA PHE A 776 6.73 -3.27 -17.55
C PHE A 776 5.22 -3.38 -17.37
N ILE A 777 4.74 -3.95 -16.25
CA ILE A 777 3.31 -4.00 -15.95
C ILE A 777 2.72 -2.59 -15.77
N GLY A 778 3.50 -1.67 -15.18
CA GLY A 778 3.11 -0.27 -15.03
C GLY A 778 3.03 0.46 -16.37
N ILE A 779 3.91 0.15 -17.33
CA ILE A 779 3.95 0.83 -18.64
C ILE A 779 2.94 0.23 -19.62
N LEU A 780 2.98 -1.09 -19.82
CA LEU A 780 2.13 -1.81 -20.78
C LEU A 780 0.70 -1.98 -20.26
N GLY A 781 0.54 -2.24 -18.96
CA GLY A 781 -0.75 -2.46 -18.32
C GLY A 781 -1.56 -1.17 -18.11
N PHE A 782 -0.91 -0.01 -17.98
CA PHE A 782 -1.58 1.26 -17.70
C PHE A 782 -2.74 1.60 -18.68
N PRO A 783 -2.54 1.65 -20.01
CA PRO A 783 -3.63 1.95 -20.93
C PRO A 783 -4.75 0.89 -20.91
N ILE A 784 -4.40 -0.38 -20.65
CA ILE A 784 -5.35 -1.50 -20.54
C ILE A 784 -6.25 -1.33 -19.31
N MET A 785 -5.64 -1.05 -18.15
CA MET A 785 -6.38 -0.78 -16.91
C MET A 785 -7.32 0.40 -17.09
N VAL A 786 -6.83 1.52 -17.63
CA VAL A 786 -7.66 2.72 -17.84
C VAL A 786 -8.85 2.40 -18.76
N ARG A 787 -8.64 1.73 -19.90
CA ARG A 787 -9.75 1.35 -20.80
C ARG A 787 -10.76 0.43 -20.12
N SER A 788 -10.27 -0.61 -19.47
CA SER A 788 -11.11 -1.64 -18.85
C SER A 788 -11.96 -1.07 -17.71
N TRP A 789 -11.38 -0.25 -16.85
CA TRP A 789 -12.10 0.34 -15.73
C TRP A 789 -12.95 1.54 -16.15
N LEU A 790 -12.57 2.28 -17.19
CA LEU A 790 -13.43 3.33 -17.76
C LEU A 790 -14.70 2.73 -18.36
N ALA A 791 -14.57 1.58 -19.03
CA ALA A 791 -15.69 0.83 -19.57
C ALA A 791 -16.69 0.38 -18.50
N VAL A 792 -16.20 0.03 -17.31
CA VAL A 792 -17.02 -0.33 -16.14
C VAL A 792 -17.65 0.92 -15.53
N ALA A 793 -16.89 2.00 -15.36
CA ALA A 793 -17.37 3.25 -14.77
C ALA A 793 -18.44 3.95 -15.62
N ASP A 794 -18.28 3.98 -16.95
CA ASP A 794 -19.25 4.58 -17.88
C ASP A 794 -20.60 3.85 -17.87
N ALA A 795 -20.66 2.60 -17.42
CA ALA A 795 -21.92 1.88 -17.24
C ALA A 795 -22.67 2.28 -15.96
N GLN A 796 -22.04 3.07 -15.05
CA GLN A 796 -22.49 3.25 -13.67
C GLN A 796 -22.43 4.71 -13.12
N ALA A 797 -21.89 5.69 -13.85
CA ALA A 797 -21.63 7.02 -13.27
C ALA A 797 -22.83 8.01 -13.29
N LYS A 798 -23.10 8.67 -12.15
CA LYS A 798 -24.01 9.84 -12.02
C LYS A 798 -23.27 11.19 -11.89
N PRO A 799 -23.87 12.31 -12.37
CA PRO A 799 -23.19 13.61 -12.48
C PRO A 799 -23.00 14.43 -11.18
N LEU A 800 -23.53 14.03 -10.03
CA LEU A 800 -23.60 14.87 -8.82
C LEU A 800 -22.27 14.98 -8.01
N LEU A 801 -21.35 14.01 -8.13
CA LEU A 801 -20.04 14.03 -7.43
C LEU A 801 -18.96 14.86 -8.15
N LEU A 802 -19.23 15.42 -9.33
CA LEU A 802 -18.21 16.07 -10.17
C LEU A 802 -17.83 17.50 -9.77
N LYS A 803 -18.64 18.22 -8.99
CA LYS A 803 -18.44 19.67 -8.77
C LYS A 803 -17.37 20.05 -7.72
N ARG A 804 -17.15 19.24 -6.67
CA ARG A 804 -16.14 19.52 -5.60
C ARG A 804 -14.87 18.67 -5.71
N ARG A 805 -14.84 17.80 -6.70
CA ARG A 805 -13.79 16.84 -7.02
C ARG A 805 -12.36 17.40 -7.06
N PRO A 806 -12.04 18.51 -7.76
CA PRO A 806 -10.65 18.96 -7.89
C PRO A 806 -10.03 19.38 -6.55
N TYR A 807 -10.82 19.82 -5.57
CA TYR A 807 -10.31 20.22 -4.26
C TYR A 807 -9.84 19.02 -3.44
N PHE A 808 -10.62 17.94 -3.40
CA PHE A 808 -10.24 16.70 -2.71
C PHE A 808 -9.04 16.03 -3.37
N GLU A 809 -9.02 15.96 -4.69
CA GLU A 809 -7.90 15.43 -5.46
C GLU A 809 -6.63 16.24 -5.21
N THR A 810 -6.74 17.57 -5.23
CA THR A 810 -5.63 18.48 -4.91
C THR A 810 -5.12 18.24 -3.49
N ALA A 811 -6.01 18.18 -2.49
CA ALA A 811 -5.62 17.96 -1.10
C ALA A 811 -4.92 16.62 -0.88
N LEU A 812 -5.43 15.53 -1.49
CA LEU A 812 -4.83 14.20 -1.41
C LEU A 812 -3.43 14.17 -2.04
N ILE A 813 -3.25 14.75 -3.22
CA ILE A 813 -1.96 14.74 -3.90
C ILE A 813 -0.98 15.67 -3.21
N LEU A 814 -1.44 16.82 -2.69
CA LEU A 814 -0.62 17.68 -1.84
C LEU A 814 -0.16 16.93 -0.60
N LEU A 815 -1.01 16.13 0.02
CA LEU A 815 -0.63 15.29 1.17
C LEU A 815 0.43 14.25 0.77
N ILE A 816 0.24 13.54 -0.35
CA ILE A 816 1.20 12.55 -0.87
C ILE A 816 2.53 13.23 -1.24
N LEU A 817 2.47 14.39 -1.89
CA LEU A 817 3.63 15.21 -2.27
C LEU A 817 4.38 15.70 -1.03
N ALA A 818 3.67 16.28 -0.05
CA ALA A 818 4.25 16.74 1.20
C ALA A 818 4.89 15.57 1.96
N SER A 819 4.22 14.42 2.04
CA SER A 819 4.79 13.21 2.63
C SER A 819 6.07 12.76 1.91
N THR A 820 6.06 12.74 0.58
CA THR A 820 7.26 12.38 -0.20
C THR A 820 8.40 13.38 -0.01
N ILE A 821 8.09 14.66 0.18
CA ILE A 821 9.08 15.72 0.44
C ILE A 821 9.71 15.57 1.82
N ILE A 822 8.89 15.34 2.84
CA ILE A 822 9.33 15.29 4.23
C ILE A 822 10.08 13.97 4.52
N TYR A 823 9.49 12.84 4.14
CA TYR A 823 9.98 11.52 4.53
C TYR A 823 10.85 10.86 3.45
N GLY A 824 10.71 11.30 2.20
CA GLY A 824 11.27 10.63 1.05
C GLY A 824 10.32 9.59 0.46
N TYR A 825 10.80 8.93 -0.58
CA TYR A 825 10.04 7.93 -1.31
C TYR A 825 10.10 6.56 -0.61
N PRO A 826 8.96 5.93 -0.26
CA PRO A 826 8.97 4.67 0.49
C PRO A 826 9.61 3.56 -0.33
N TYR A 827 10.61 2.88 0.25
CA TYR A 827 11.38 1.83 -0.42
C TYR A 827 11.15 0.45 0.21
N ASP A 828 11.10 0.38 1.53
CA ASP A 828 10.66 -0.79 2.29
C ASP A 828 9.98 -0.35 3.61
N LYS A 829 9.67 -1.31 4.50
CA LYS A 829 8.92 -1.04 5.75
C LYS A 829 9.62 -0.06 6.69
N SER A 830 10.95 0.02 6.64
CA SER A 830 11.75 0.80 7.59
C SER A 830 12.59 1.89 6.92
N THR A 831 12.68 1.90 5.58
CA THR A 831 13.53 2.83 4.85
C THR A 831 12.78 3.62 3.78
N HIS A 832 13.05 4.92 3.80
CA HIS A 832 12.63 5.86 2.76
C HIS A 832 13.86 6.37 2.01
N ARG A 833 13.74 6.44 0.68
CA ARG A 833 14.72 7.10 -0.18
C ARG A 833 14.48 8.60 -0.09
N ARG A 834 15.25 9.27 0.78
CA ARG A 834 15.20 10.73 0.95
C ARG A 834 15.39 11.46 -0.38
N ILE A 835 14.70 12.59 -0.51
CA ILE A 835 14.88 13.47 -1.64
C ILE A 835 16.31 14.00 -1.66
N GLY A 836 16.90 14.05 -2.84
CA GLY A 836 18.21 14.62 -3.04
C GLY A 836 18.65 14.58 -4.50
N TRP A 837 19.85 15.06 -4.73
CA TRP A 837 20.47 15.19 -6.05
C TRP A 837 21.97 15.04 -5.90
N GLY A 838 22.67 14.85 -7.01
CA GLY A 838 24.10 14.53 -6.96
C GLY A 838 24.36 13.06 -6.62
N PHE A 839 25.62 12.76 -6.37
CA PHE A 839 26.03 11.43 -5.89
C PHE A 839 25.72 11.28 -4.42
N GLY A 840 25.48 10.05 -4.00
CA GLY A 840 25.38 9.70 -2.58
C GLY A 840 25.49 8.20 -2.38
N GLY A 841 25.25 7.75 -1.16
CA GLY A 841 25.58 6.36 -0.79
C GLY A 841 27.02 6.25 -0.32
N ARG A 842 27.53 5.02 -0.25
CA ARG A 842 28.85 4.73 0.33
C ARG A 842 29.84 4.55 -0.80
N LEU A 843 30.46 5.64 -1.28
CA LEU A 843 31.52 5.60 -2.30
C LEU A 843 32.90 5.62 -1.62
N PRO A 844 33.91 4.92 -2.15
CA PRO A 844 35.25 4.86 -1.56
C PRO A 844 36.09 6.12 -1.86
N ILE A 845 35.54 7.33 -1.63
CA ILE A 845 36.18 8.61 -1.99
C ILE A 845 37.51 8.77 -1.25
N LYS A 846 37.47 8.68 0.09
CA LYS A 846 38.67 8.81 0.94
C LYS A 846 39.75 7.78 0.63
N THR A 847 39.35 6.57 0.21
CA THR A 847 40.28 5.52 -0.19
C THR A 847 40.98 5.88 -1.50
N VAL A 848 40.23 6.38 -2.47
CA VAL A 848 40.79 6.85 -3.74
C VAL A 848 41.74 8.02 -3.51
N ASP A 849 41.32 9.04 -2.75
CA ASP A 849 42.15 10.22 -2.45
C ASP A 849 43.48 9.79 -1.81
N PHE A 850 43.44 8.91 -0.81
CA PHE A 850 44.65 8.38 -0.17
C PHE A 850 45.58 7.62 -1.14
N LEU A 851 45.03 6.75 -1.99
CA LEU A 851 45.83 5.97 -2.94
C LEU A 851 46.53 6.87 -3.97
N VAL A 852 45.85 7.92 -4.43
CA VAL A 852 46.41 8.92 -5.34
C VAL A 852 47.48 9.75 -4.64
N ASP A 853 47.21 10.24 -3.42
CA ASP A 853 48.15 11.06 -2.65
C ASP A 853 49.45 10.32 -2.30
N GLN A 854 49.39 9.00 -2.14
CA GLN A 854 50.55 8.15 -1.81
C GLN A 854 51.22 7.52 -3.05
N ASP A 855 50.76 7.82 -4.28
CA ASP A 855 51.24 7.21 -5.54
C ASP A 855 51.31 5.66 -5.50
N ILE A 856 50.33 5.03 -4.84
CA ILE A 856 50.29 3.57 -4.69
C ILE A 856 49.83 2.93 -6.00
N LYS A 857 50.47 1.83 -6.40
CA LYS A 857 50.20 1.11 -7.67
C LYS A 857 50.00 -0.38 -7.43
N GLY A 858 49.24 -1.04 -8.30
CA GLY A 858 49.14 -2.50 -8.30
C GLY A 858 47.75 -3.07 -8.58
N ILE A 859 47.56 -4.33 -8.20
CA ILE A 859 46.29 -5.05 -8.41
C ILE A 859 45.52 -5.04 -7.10
N MET A 860 44.25 -4.65 -7.17
CA MET A 860 43.39 -4.51 -6.00
C MET A 860 42.28 -5.55 -5.98
N PHE A 861 42.26 -6.36 -4.93
CA PHE A 861 41.06 -7.09 -4.57
C PHE A 861 40.04 -6.11 -3.98
N ASN A 862 38.88 -5.98 -4.60
CA ASN A 862 37.83 -5.07 -4.16
C ASN A 862 36.49 -5.78 -4.04
N ASP A 863 35.59 -5.21 -3.23
CA ASP A 863 34.18 -5.56 -3.28
C ASP A 863 33.57 -5.19 -4.64
N TYR A 864 32.75 -6.09 -5.20
CA TYR A 864 32.08 -5.95 -6.51
C TYR A 864 31.44 -4.57 -6.74
N VAL A 865 30.84 -3.99 -5.70
CA VAL A 865 30.15 -2.70 -5.76
C VAL A 865 31.08 -1.50 -5.91
N ASP A 866 32.36 -1.63 -5.56
CA ASP A 866 33.34 -0.53 -5.62
C ASP A 866 34.10 -0.51 -6.96
N GLY A 867 34.10 -1.63 -7.69
CA GLY A 867 34.97 -1.83 -8.85
C GLY A 867 34.84 -0.75 -9.91
N ALA A 868 33.61 -0.36 -10.27
CA ALA A 868 33.37 0.67 -11.29
C ALA A 868 33.87 2.06 -10.87
N TYR A 869 33.79 2.41 -9.57
CA TYR A 869 34.30 3.68 -9.06
C TYR A 869 35.82 3.70 -9.05
N LEU A 870 36.44 2.62 -8.55
CA LEU A 870 37.90 2.46 -8.52
C LEU A 870 38.48 2.48 -9.93
N LEU A 871 37.85 1.75 -10.86
CA LEU A 871 38.22 1.71 -12.26
C LEU A 871 38.27 3.11 -12.89
N HIS A 872 37.24 3.92 -12.67
CA HIS A 872 37.17 5.26 -13.27
C HIS A 872 38.29 6.18 -12.79
N HIS A 873 38.63 6.12 -11.50
CA HIS A 873 39.54 7.09 -10.87
C HIS A 873 40.99 6.63 -10.79
N LEU A 874 41.25 5.32 -10.78
CA LEU A 874 42.59 4.77 -10.52
C LEU A 874 43.18 3.99 -11.70
N SER A 875 42.41 3.68 -12.74
CA SER A 875 42.94 2.98 -13.92
C SER A 875 43.81 3.92 -14.78
N PRO A 876 45.01 3.50 -15.24
CA PRO A 876 45.56 2.13 -15.25
C PRO A 876 46.48 1.76 -14.07
N GLU A 877 46.78 2.71 -13.18
CA GLU A 877 47.77 2.57 -12.10
C GLU A 877 47.36 1.52 -11.05
N ILE A 878 46.08 1.51 -10.68
CA ILE A 878 45.48 0.45 -9.88
C ILE A 878 44.37 -0.22 -10.68
N ARG A 879 44.46 -1.55 -10.78
CA ARG A 879 43.50 -2.37 -11.53
C ARG A 879 42.65 -3.20 -10.59
N PRO A 880 41.32 -2.97 -10.53
CA PRO A 880 40.43 -3.80 -9.73
C PRO A 880 40.29 -5.20 -10.34
N VAL A 881 40.17 -6.21 -9.48
CA VAL A 881 39.95 -7.59 -9.90
C VAL A 881 38.52 -7.85 -10.36
N MET A 882 37.54 -7.05 -9.92
CA MET A 882 36.13 -7.26 -10.28
C MET A 882 35.36 -5.94 -10.33
N ASP A 883 34.50 -5.79 -11.35
CA ASP A 883 33.52 -4.70 -11.48
C ASP A 883 32.18 -5.22 -12.03
N SER A 884 31.25 -4.30 -12.34
CA SER A 884 29.89 -4.65 -12.72
C SER A 884 29.69 -5.19 -14.16
N ARG A 885 30.75 -5.30 -14.97
CA ARG A 885 30.73 -5.94 -16.31
C ARG A 885 30.80 -7.45 -16.23
N ILE A 886 29.82 -8.06 -15.57
CA ILE A 886 29.72 -9.51 -15.38
C ILE A 886 29.74 -10.29 -16.72
N ASP A 887 29.32 -9.65 -17.81
CA ASP A 887 29.42 -10.18 -19.17
C ASP A 887 30.87 -10.32 -19.68
N VAL A 888 31.80 -9.47 -19.24
CA VAL A 888 33.24 -9.55 -19.56
C VAL A 888 33.92 -10.66 -18.76
N TYR A 889 33.59 -10.78 -17.48
CA TYR A 889 34.16 -11.82 -16.60
C TYR A 889 33.67 -13.23 -16.97
N GLY A 890 32.45 -13.34 -17.53
CA GLY A 890 31.84 -14.62 -17.86
C GLY A 890 31.57 -15.49 -16.63
N SER A 891 31.08 -16.71 -16.84
CA SER A 891 30.75 -17.65 -15.75
C SER A 891 31.98 -17.98 -14.89
N GLU A 892 33.09 -18.37 -15.53
CA GLU A 892 34.30 -18.88 -14.85
C GLU A 892 34.87 -17.88 -13.81
N LEU A 893 35.25 -16.68 -14.23
CA LEU A 893 35.86 -15.68 -13.33
C LEU A 893 34.87 -15.16 -12.30
N THR A 894 33.59 -15.04 -12.66
CA THR A 894 32.53 -14.63 -11.73
C THR A 894 32.36 -15.65 -10.61
N HIS A 895 32.26 -16.94 -10.94
CA HIS A 895 32.20 -18.01 -9.95
C HIS A 895 33.45 -18.06 -9.09
N GLU A 896 34.63 -17.94 -9.70
CA GLU A 896 35.89 -17.92 -8.98
C GLU A 896 35.91 -16.80 -7.92
N TYR A 897 35.62 -15.56 -8.33
CA TYR A 897 35.55 -14.40 -7.44
C TYR A 897 34.53 -14.58 -6.32
N PHE A 898 33.29 -15.00 -6.61
CA PHE A 898 32.29 -15.16 -5.55
C PHE A 898 32.62 -16.33 -4.61
N SER A 899 33.16 -17.43 -5.13
CA SER A 899 33.53 -18.60 -4.31
C SER A 899 34.71 -18.34 -3.38
N CYS A 900 35.67 -17.49 -3.76
CA CYS A 900 36.80 -17.16 -2.92
C CYS A 900 36.40 -16.34 -1.68
N ARG A 901 35.22 -15.69 -1.72
CA ARG A 901 34.71 -14.87 -0.61
C ARG A 901 34.05 -15.67 0.51
N ASP A 902 33.75 -16.94 0.26
CA ASP A 902 33.08 -17.82 1.23
C ASP A 902 34.08 -18.72 1.98
N ASP A 903 35.34 -18.71 1.56
CA ASP A 903 36.38 -19.63 2.04
C ASP A 903 37.73 -18.88 2.14
N PRO A 904 38.27 -18.70 3.36
CA PRO A 904 39.56 -18.01 3.56
C PRO A 904 40.73 -18.62 2.78
N LEU A 905 40.76 -19.94 2.58
CA LEU A 905 41.84 -20.57 1.82
C LEU A 905 41.74 -20.19 0.35
N LYS A 906 40.55 -20.29 -0.24
CA LYS A 906 40.29 -19.87 -1.63
C LYS A 906 40.54 -18.38 -1.82
N PHE A 907 40.27 -17.55 -0.81
CA PHE A 907 40.61 -16.13 -0.83
C PHE A 907 42.11 -15.92 -1.06
N PHE A 908 42.98 -16.51 -0.25
CA PHE A 908 44.44 -16.37 -0.45
C PHE A 908 44.94 -17.03 -1.73
N GLN A 909 44.35 -18.15 -2.16
CA GLN A 909 44.64 -18.74 -3.47
C GLN A 909 44.34 -17.75 -4.61
N TYR A 910 43.20 -17.06 -4.54
CA TYR A 910 42.81 -16.04 -5.51
C TYR A 910 43.79 -14.86 -5.51
N LEU A 911 44.14 -14.33 -4.34
CA LEU A 911 45.11 -13.23 -4.22
C LEU A 911 46.45 -13.59 -4.86
N ASN A 912 46.95 -14.80 -4.59
CA ASN A 912 48.22 -15.28 -5.12
C ASN A 912 48.16 -15.56 -6.63
N LYS A 913 47.07 -16.14 -7.12
CA LYS A 913 46.89 -16.44 -8.55
C LYS A 913 46.94 -15.17 -9.40
N TYR A 914 46.35 -14.08 -8.91
CA TYR A 914 46.24 -12.81 -9.63
C TYR A 914 47.26 -11.75 -9.20
N ASN A 915 48.25 -12.11 -8.36
CA ASN A 915 49.27 -11.21 -7.83
C ASN A 915 48.67 -9.91 -7.25
N VAL A 916 47.63 -10.05 -6.43
CA VAL A 916 47.02 -8.92 -5.72
C VAL A 916 48.03 -8.32 -4.76
N SER A 917 48.13 -7.00 -4.71
CA SER A 917 48.98 -6.26 -3.76
C SER A 917 48.19 -5.37 -2.80
N LEU A 918 46.91 -5.10 -3.10
CA LEU A 918 46.02 -4.26 -2.31
C LEU A 918 44.69 -4.96 -2.07
N ILE A 919 44.13 -4.83 -0.88
CA ILE A 919 42.84 -5.43 -0.52
C ILE A 919 41.93 -4.34 0.05
N LEU A 920 40.84 -4.04 -0.63
CA LEU A 920 39.79 -3.12 -0.17
C LEU A 920 38.51 -3.90 0.14
N LEU A 921 38.12 -3.92 1.41
CA LEU A 921 36.92 -4.61 1.87
C LEU A 921 35.98 -3.68 2.63
N MET A 922 34.69 -3.77 2.32
CA MET A 922 33.63 -3.15 3.11
C MET A 922 33.42 -3.91 4.42
N GLN A 923 33.05 -3.19 5.48
CA GLN A 923 32.66 -3.75 6.77
C GLN A 923 31.24 -4.34 6.69
N THR A 924 31.12 -5.51 6.07
CA THR A 924 29.88 -6.30 6.01
C THR A 924 30.00 -7.52 6.90
N GLU A 925 28.88 -8.08 7.38
CA GLU A 925 28.88 -9.32 8.17
C GLU A 925 29.70 -10.44 7.51
N LYS A 926 29.61 -10.53 6.18
CA LYS A 926 30.37 -11.48 5.37
C LYS A 926 31.88 -11.23 5.38
N ASN A 927 32.31 -9.97 5.36
CA ASN A 927 33.74 -9.61 5.28
C ASN A 927 34.41 -9.53 6.66
N ILE A 928 33.66 -9.40 7.76
CA ILE A 928 34.21 -9.26 9.12
C ILE A 928 35.24 -10.36 9.46
N PRO A 929 34.99 -11.66 9.21
CA PRO A 929 35.97 -12.70 9.50
C PRO A 929 37.30 -12.51 8.74
N VAL A 930 37.23 -12.14 7.46
CA VAL A 930 38.42 -11.91 6.62
C VAL A 930 39.18 -10.67 7.08
N ILE A 931 38.48 -9.57 7.41
CA ILE A 931 39.10 -8.34 7.93
C ILE A 931 39.83 -8.59 9.26
N GLN A 932 39.24 -9.40 10.15
CA GLN A 932 39.88 -9.78 11.42
C GLN A 932 41.11 -10.66 11.21
N LEU A 933 41.08 -11.55 10.22
CA LEU A 933 42.21 -12.39 9.84
C LEU A 933 43.36 -11.54 9.27
N LEU A 934 43.07 -10.65 8.32
CA LEU A 934 44.08 -9.75 7.72
C LEU A 934 44.72 -8.85 8.80
N SER A 935 43.95 -8.32 9.73
CA SER A 935 44.49 -7.51 10.84
C SER A 935 45.49 -8.24 11.75
N ARG A 936 45.61 -9.57 11.65
CA ARG A 936 46.52 -10.40 12.48
C ARG A 936 47.61 -11.08 11.66
N LEU A 937 47.55 -11.01 10.32
CA LEU A 937 48.49 -11.70 9.45
C LEU A 937 49.71 -10.82 9.19
N PRO A 938 50.94 -11.35 9.34
CA PRO A 938 52.16 -10.62 8.97
C PRO A 938 52.20 -10.23 7.49
N ALA A 939 51.49 -10.97 6.64
CA ALA A 939 51.37 -10.74 5.21
C ALA A 939 50.49 -9.56 4.80
N SER A 940 49.86 -8.88 5.75
CA SER A 940 48.99 -7.75 5.45
C SER A 940 49.13 -6.62 6.47
N GLU A 941 49.31 -5.40 5.97
CA GLU A 941 49.37 -4.19 6.77
C GLU A 941 48.13 -3.33 6.50
N LEU A 942 47.49 -2.82 7.54
CA LEU A 942 46.35 -1.91 7.39
C LEU A 942 46.85 -0.51 7.03
N LEU A 943 46.62 -0.09 5.78
CA LEU A 943 47.04 1.22 5.27
C LEU A 943 46.06 2.32 5.64
N LEU A 944 44.75 2.04 5.53
CA LEU A 944 43.71 3.04 5.76
C LEU A 944 42.42 2.39 6.27
N ARG A 945 41.81 3.02 7.28
CA ARG A 945 40.41 2.78 7.65
C ARG A 945 39.60 4.03 7.30
N ALA A 946 38.71 3.92 6.31
CA ALA A 946 37.90 5.02 5.82
C ALA A 946 36.42 4.64 5.82
N ASP A 947 35.63 5.35 6.62
CA ASP A 947 34.19 5.15 6.76
C ASP A 947 33.85 3.68 7.11
N ASP A 948 33.26 2.94 6.18
CA ASP A 948 32.92 1.53 6.30
C ASP A 948 33.85 0.60 5.50
N ARG A 949 35.08 1.03 5.20
CA ARG A 949 36.06 0.26 4.42
C ARG A 949 37.42 0.15 5.10
N PHE A 950 38.09 -0.96 4.81
CA PHE A 950 39.44 -1.27 5.25
C PHE A 950 40.30 -1.55 4.02
N LEU A 951 41.39 -0.78 3.90
CA LEU A 951 42.40 -0.95 2.86
C LEU A 951 43.65 -1.56 3.48
N PHE A 952 44.07 -2.71 2.96
CA PHE A 952 45.29 -3.39 3.35
C PHE A 952 46.28 -3.45 2.18
N SER A 953 47.58 -3.38 2.47
CA SER A 953 48.61 -3.94 1.60
C SER A 953 48.67 -5.46 1.79
N TYR A 954 49.17 -6.16 0.78
CA TYR A 954 49.35 -7.61 0.84
C TYR A 954 50.68 -8.03 0.24
N GLU A 955 51.49 -8.71 1.04
CA GLU A 955 52.80 -9.24 0.66
C GLU A 955 52.80 -10.77 0.81
N ARG A 956 52.73 -11.46 -0.34
CA ARG A 956 52.66 -12.92 -0.38
C ARG A 956 53.83 -13.60 0.34
N GLU A 957 55.02 -13.01 0.32
CA GLU A 957 56.25 -13.59 0.88
C GLU A 957 56.20 -13.72 2.40
N LEU A 958 55.39 -12.90 3.05
CA LEU A 958 55.21 -12.86 4.51
C LEU A 958 54.07 -13.79 5.00
N LEU A 959 53.48 -14.61 4.12
CA LEU A 959 52.47 -15.60 4.50
C LEU A 959 53.06 -16.68 5.43
N PRO A 960 52.40 -17.01 6.55
CA PRO A 960 52.86 -18.07 7.43
C PRO A 960 53.07 -19.40 6.70
N PRO A 961 54.14 -20.17 7.02
CA PRO A 961 54.45 -21.42 6.34
C PRO A 961 53.31 -22.44 6.34
N GLN A 962 52.48 -22.47 7.40
CA GLN A 962 51.32 -23.38 7.48
C GLN A 962 50.25 -23.05 6.42
N ILE A 963 50.00 -21.77 6.18
CA ILE A 963 49.06 -21.31 5.15
C ILE A 963 49.71 -21.46 3.78
N SER A 964 50.98 -21.07 3.64
CA SER A 964 51.75 -21.19 2.40
C SER A 964 51.85 -22.65 1.90
N GLN A 965 51.96 -23.64 2.80
CA GLN A 965 51.95 -25.07 2.46
C GLN A 965 50.58 -25.56 1.95
N GLN A 966 49.48 -25.04 2.50
CA GLN A 966 48.11 -25.36 2.03
C GLN A 966 47.76 -24.66 0.71
N LEU A 967 48.56 -23.67 0.30
CA LEU A 967 48.39 -22.89 -0.94
C LEU A 967 49.27 -23.41 -2.10
N LYS A 968 50.09 -24.44 -1.88
CA LYS A 968 50.82 -25.11 -2.97
C LYS A 968 49.82 -25.91 -3.83
N PRO A 969 49.95 -25.86 -5.17
CA PRO A 969 49.01 -26.49 -6.10
C PRO A 969 48.95 -28.01 -5.94
#